data_AF-A0A963B668-F1
#
_entry.id   AF-A0A963B668-F1
#
_cell.length_a   1.000
_cell.length_b   1.000
_cell.length_c   1.000
_cell.angle_alpha   90.00
_cell.angle_beta   90.00
_cell.angle_gamma   90.00
#
_symmetry.space_group_name_H-M   'P 1'
#
loop_
_entity.id
_entity.type
_entity.pdbx_description
1 polymer ?
#
loop_
_entity_poly.entity_id
_entity_poly.type
_entity_poly.pdbx_seq_one_letter_code
_entity_poly.pdbx_strand_id
1 'polypeptide(L)'
;ATGVRTEIGHISALLGEVSQLTTPLLRQIASFGRRLTSVILLLALCTSLYGILVWNNTADEMFLAAVGLAVAAIPEGLPAIITITLAIGVQRMAGRSGIIRLLPAVETLGTVSVICSDKTGTLTRNEMTAQTIATSGHLLDVTGVGYNPHGSVLLNGIAMEPEEIPELTELARAGLLCNDSEVTLAGDEWRLTGDPTEGSLTTLAMKCGLDPVFQGEELPRTDTIPFESEHRFMATLHHDHAGHGFIYVKGAPERILEMCNRQRAQGDDAPLDIAYWEKRIDEIARRGQRILALAFKIAETSQHDLRFDHIEGNLTLLGLVGIMDPPRSEALEAVRLCQSAGIRVKMITGDHAATAQAIAAQMGIGSGGRVLTGHQLEKLSEAELRDQVMQIDVFARSSPEHKLQLVEALQSRGVVLAMTGDGVNDAPALKRADVGVAMGIKGTEVAKEAAEMVLADDNFASIINAVEEGRTVYDNIKKSILFILPTNGAEAFTLVAAIVLGYQLPITPVQILWVNMITAVTLALSLAFEPAERDIMRRPPRDPNEAILSGFLIWRTLYVSLLMVSGIFGLFLWLRSNGSDIETARTVAVNTLVLFEVFYLLNTRYVRQSAFSHSGIFGSRKVLLAIALVIGFQLFYTYLPWMQLLFGTTNLDAATWGVMLLVSCTVFFVVEAEKYLLRRVAR
;
A
#
# COMPACT_ATOMS: atom_id res chain seq x y z
N ALA A 1 -13.96 34.00 -14.43
CA ALA A 1 -12.56 34.36 -14.11
C ALA A 1 -11.62 33.84 -15.21
N THR A 2 -10.36 34.30 -15.28
CA THR A 2 -9.35 33.85 -16.27
C THR A 2 -7.96 33.67 -15.62
N GLY A 3 -7.12 32.79 -16.19
CA GLY A 3 -5.77 32.48 -15.69
C GLY A 3 -5.78 31.90 -14.27
N VAL A 4 -4.85 32.35 -13.42
CA VAL A 4 -4.72 31.94 -12.00
C VAL A 4 -5.96 32.23 -11.14
N ARG A 5 -6.88 33.09 -11.60
CA ARG A 5 -8.14 33.40 -10.89
C ARG A 5 -9.26 32.40 -11.18
N THR A 6 -9.04 31.41 -12.04
CA THR A 6 -9.97 30.29 -12.25
C THR A 6 -9.74 29.22 -11.19
N GLU A 7 -10.72 28.34 -10.96
CA GLU A 7 -10.56 27.19 -10.05
C GLU A 7 -9.36 26.31 -10.42
N ILE A 8 -9.18 26.01 -11.71
CA ILE A 8 -8.01 25.25 -12.20
C ILE A 8 -6.70 26.02 -11.96
N GLY A 9 -6.72 27.34 -12.20
CA GLY A 9 -5.57 28.21 -11.95
C GLY A 9 -5.18 28.28 -10.47
N HIS A 10 -6.17 28.26 -9.57
CA HIS A 10 -5.97 28.21 -8.13
C HIS A 10 -5.33 26.88 -7.70
N ILE A 11 -5.83 25.74 -8.19
CA ILE A 11 -5.24 24.42 -7.94
C ILE A 11 -3.79 24.37 -8.44
N SER A 12 -3.49 24.94 -9.61
CA SER A 12 -2.13 24.97 -10.15
C SER A 12 -1.18 25.81 -9.29
N ALA A 13 -1.64 26.91 -8.69
CA ALA A 13 -0.86 27.72 -7.77
C ALA A 13 -0.54 26.94 -6.48
N LEU A 14 -1.55 26.28 -5.88
CA LEU A 14 -1.35 25.41 -4.71
C LEU A 14 -0.30 24.32 -4.98
N LEU A 15 -0.36 23.67 -6.15
CA LEU A 15 0.63 22.67 -6.55
C LEU A 15 2.05 23.22 -6.64
N GLY A 16 2.22 24.48 -7.08
CA GLY A 16 3.53 25.13 -7.19
C GLY A 16 4.21 25.41 -5.85
N GLU A 17 3.42 25.63 -4.79
CA GLU A 17 3.91 25.98 -3.45
C GLU A 17 4.31 24.76 -2.61
N VAL A 18 3.80 23.57 -2.94
CA VAL A 18 4.09 22.33 -2.19
C VAL A 18 5.51 21.83 -2.47
N SER A 19 6.34 21.81 -1.44
CA SER A 19 7.71 21.26 -1.46
C SER A 19 7.73 19.74 -1.27
N GLN A 20 8.56 19.04 -2.05
CA GLN A 20 8.79 17.60 -1.88
C GLN A 20 9.66 17.31 -0.66
N LEU A 21 9.21 16.38 0.19
CA LEU A 21 9.93 15.98 1.39
C LEU A 21 10.99 14.91 1.07
N THR A 22 12.18 15.02 1.67
CA THR A 22 13.20 13.97 1.63
C THR A 22 12.89 12.87 2.63
N THR A 23 13.14 11.60 2.26
CA THR A 23 12.71 10.47 3.09
C THR A 23 13.55 10.26 4.35
N PRO A 24 12.97 9.67 5.41
CA PRO A 24 13.68 9.41 6.67
C PRO A 24 14.96 8.59 6.49
N LEU A 25 14.94 7.48 5.73
CA LEU A 25 16.12 6.62 5.54
C LEU A 25 17.29 7.38 4.92
N LEU A 26 17.07 8.18 3.89
CA LEU A 26 18.14 8.92 3.23
C LEU A 26 18.80 9.93 4.20
N ARG A 27 18.00 10.62 5.01
CA ARG A 27 18.51 11.51 6.07
C ARG A 27 19.34 10.72 7.10
N GLN A 28 18.83 9.56 7.52
CA GLN A 28 19.51 8.71 8.50
C GLN A 28 20.83 8.16 7.95
N ILE A 29 20.89 7.71 6.69
CA ILE A 29 22.11 7.23 6.03
C ILE A 29 23.15 8.34 5.94
N ALA A 30 22.76 9.56 5.54
CA ALA A 30 23.68 10.68 5.46
C ALA A 30 24.24 11.09 6.83
N SER A 31 23.42 11.00 7.89
CA SER A 31 23.89 11.20 9.26
C SER A 31 24.82 10.07 9.71
N PHE A 32 24.47 8.83 9.40
CA PHE A 32 25.25 7.64 9.73
C PHE A 32 26.63 7.68 9.07
N GLY A 33 26.70 7.96 7.76
CA GLY A 33 27.95 8.07 7.01
C GLY A 33 28.90 9.09 7.64
N ARG A 34 28.41 10.30 7.95
CA ARG A 34 29.23 11.35 8.62
C ARG A 34 29.78 10.92 9.97
N ARG A 35 28.96 10.27 10.80
CA ARG A 35 29.40 9.76 12.12
C ARG A 35 30.42 8.64 11.97
N LEU A 36 30.17 7.68 11.09
CA LEU A 36 31.07 6.56 10.84
C LEU A 36 32.42 7.04 10.30
N THR A 37 32.44 7.92 9.30
CA THR A 37 33.69 8.51 8.79
C THR A 37 34.49 9.19 9.89
N SER A 38 33.84 9.92 10.79
CA SER A 38 34.51 10.58 11.92
C SER A 38 35.16 9.55 12.87
N VAL A 39 34.47 8.44 13.17
CA VAL A 39 35.01 7.35 14.00
C VAL A 39 36.19 6.67 13.32
N ILE A 40 36.11 6.40 12.01
CA ILE A 40 37.18 5.77 11.24
C ILE A 40 38.45 6.64 11.23
N LEU A 41 38.30 7.94 10.97
CA LEU A 41 39.42 8.87 10.98
C LEU A 41 40.07 8.97 12.36
N LEU A 42 39.25 9.00 13.43
CA LEU A 42 39.77 9.00 14.80
C LEU A 42 40.53 7.71 15.12
N LEU A 43 39.96 6.54 14.79
CA LEU A 43 40.61 5.25 15.01
C LEU A 43 41.93 5.16 14.24
N ALA A 44 41.94 5.52 12.95
CA ALA A 44 43.13 5.52 12.11
C ALA A 44 44.23 6.41 12.71
N LEU A 45 43.89 7.65 13.08
CA LEU A 45 44.83 8.57 13.71
C LEU A 45 45.39 7.99 15.01
N CYS A 46 44.52 7.49 15.90
CA CYS A 46 44.94 6.92 17.17
C CYS A 46 45.84 5.70 17.00
N THR A 47 45.50 4.77 16.09
CA THR A 47 46.31 3.57 15.86
C THR A 47 47.63 3.88 15.18
N SER A 48 47.66 4.82 14.23
CA SER A 48 48.91 5.22 13.58
C SER A 48 49.84 5.92 14.56
N LEU A 49 49.32 6.85 15.39
CA LEU A 49 50.12 7.49 16.43
C LEU A 49 50.63 6.49 17.45
N TYR A 50 49.79 5.54 17.88
CA TYR A 50 50.19 4.49 18.81
C TYR A 50 51.31 3.61 18.21
N GLY A 51 51.17 3.16 16.96
CA GLY A 51 52.19 2.35 16.28
C GLY A 51 53.53 3.07 16.12
N ILE A 52 53.52 4.38 15.83
CA ILE A 52 54.75 5.19 15.75
C ILE A 52 55.38 5.36 17.13
N LEU A 53 54.59 5.77 18.14
CA LEU A 53 55.11 6.16 19.44
C LEU A 53 55.53 4.99 20.33
N VAL A 54 54.83 3.85 20.23
CA VAL A 54 55.04 2.69 21.10
C VAL A 54 55.95 1.66 20.44
N TRP A 55 55.72 1.37 19.16
CA TRP A 55 56.42 0.30 18.45
C TRP A 55 57.54 0.80 17.53
N ASN A 56 57.75 2.12 17.40
CA ASN A 56 58.69 2.74 16.47
C ASN A 56 58.49 2.31 15.01
N ASN A 57 57.24 1.99 14.62
CA ASN A 57 56.91 1.71 13.22
C ASN A 57 57.13 2.96 12.38
N THR A 58 57.44 2.77 11.10
CA THR A 58 57.68 3.90 10.20
C THR A 58 56.38 4.59 9.81
N ALA A 59 56.47 5.87 9.43
CA ALA A 59 55.29 6.65 9.04
C ALA A 59 54.61 6.09 7.79
N ASP A 60 55.36 5.51 6.86
CA ASP A 60 54.87 4.85 5.65
C ASP A 60 54.11 3.55 5.96
N GLU A 61 54.60 2.71 6.87
CA GLU A 61 53.89 1.53 7.32
C GLU A 61 52.57 1.88 8.01
N MET A 62 52.59 2.91 8.86
CA MET A 62 51.40 3.37 9.58
C MET A 62 50.43 4.14 8.68
N PHE A 63 50.90 4.74 7.60
CA PHE A 63 50.04 5.29 6.54
C PHE A 63 49.33 4.17 5.77
N LEU A 64 50.04 3.12 5.35
CA LEU A 64 49.44 1.95 4.70
C LEU A 64 48.42 1.24 5.61
N ALA A 65 48.73 1.13 6.90
CA ALA A 65 47.81 0.58 7.89
C ALA A 65 46.55 1.45 8.07
N ALA A 66 46.69 2.79 8.08
CA ALA A 66 45.57 3.71 8.12
C ALA A 66 44.67 3.61 6.87
N VAL A 67 45.27 3.48 5.68
CA VAL A 67 44.54 3.24 4.44
C VAL A 67 43.79 1.90 4.51
N GLY A 68 44.46 0.83 4.96
CA GLY A 68 43.83 -0.47 5.16
C GLY A 68 42.66 -0.42 6.13
N LEU A 69 42.81 0.29 7.26
CA LEU A 69 41.75 0.48 8.24
C LEU A 69 40.57 1.26 7.67
N ALA A 70 40.84 2.32 6.91
CA ALA A 70 39.80 3.11 6.27
C ALA A 70 39.00 2.27 5.25
N VAL A 71 39.70 1.54 4.38
CA VAL A 71 39.07 0.65 3.40
C VAL A 71 38.27 -0.47 4.08
N ALA A 72 38.79 -1.07 5.16
CA ALA A 72 38.08 -2.09 5.92
C ALA A 72 36.80 -1.55 6.57
N ALA A 73 36.87 -0.36 7.17
CA ALA A 73 35.78 0.16 7.97
C ALA A 73 34.68 0.88 7.16
N ILE A 74 34.98 1.35 5.94
CA ILE A 74 33.99 2.02 5.08
C ILE A 74 33.11 0.97 4.38
N PRO A 75 31.78 1.00 4.57
CA PRO A 75 30.87 0.04 3.94
C PRO A 75 30.56 0.48 2.49
N GLU A 76 31.54 0.33 1.58
CA GLU A 76 31.45 0.79 0.19
C GLU A 76 30.27 0.18 -0.58
N GLY A 77 29.90 -1.08 -0.26
CA GLY A 77 28.78 -1.77 -0.88
C GLY A 77 27.39 -1.31 -0.43
N LEU A 78 27.29 -0.57 0.69
CA LEU A 78 25.99 -0.25 1.31
C LEU A 78 25.11 0.65 0.43
N PRO A 79 25.59 1.76 -0.18
CA PRO A 79 24.77 2.58 -1.07
C PRO A 79 24.24 1.82 -2.30
N ALA A 80 25.08 0.95 -2.87
CA ALA A 80 24.71 0.12 -4.01
C ALA A 80 23.61 -0.89 -3.62
N ILE A 81 23.78 -1.59 -2.50
CA ILE A 81 22.81 -2.57 -2.01
C ILE A 81 21.46 -1.92 -1.69
N ILE A 82 21.45 -0.74 -1.09
CA ILE A 82 20.20 -0.02 -0.80
C ILE A 82 19.46 0.29 -2.10
N THR A 83 20.17 0.84 -3.10
CA THR A 83 19.60 1.16 -4.41
C THR A 83 19.05 -0.08 -5.10
N ILE A 84 19.80 -1.19 -5.08
CA ILE A 84 19.37 -2.46 -5.69
C ILE A 84 18.17 -3.04 -4.94
N THR A 85 18.15 -3.00 -3.61
CA THR A 85 17.03 -3.51 -2.80
C THR A 85 15.75 -2.70 -3.06
N LEU A 86 15.86 -1.38 -3.15
CA LEU A 86 14.74 -0.50 -3.55
C LEU A 86 14.25 -0.84 -4.96
N ALA A 87 15.16 -1.01 -5.92
CA ALA A 87 14.81 -1.35 -7.30
C ALA A 87 14.10 -2.71 -7.41
N ILE A 88 14.57 -3.72 -6.67
CA ILE A 88 13.90 -5.04 -6.58
C ILE A 88 12.49 -4.87 -5.98
N GLY A 89 12.36 -4.05 -4.94
CA GLY A 89 11.06 -3.71 -4.33
C GLY A 89 10.10 -3.09 -5.35
N VAL A 90 10.55 -2.09 -6.11
CA VAL A 90 9.74 -1.48 -7.19
C VAL A 90 9.34 -2.51 -8.24
N GLN A 91 10.24 -3.40 -8.65
CA GLN A 91 9.92 -4.43 -9.63
C GLN A 91 8.84 -5.40 -9.11
N ARG A 92 8.88 -5.77 -7.82
CA ARG A 92 7.85 -6.61 -7.19
C ARG A 92 6.51 -5.90 -7.07
N MET A 93 6.51 -4.62 -6.68
CA MET A 93 5.31 -3.80 -6.60
C MET A 93 4.66 -3.63 -7.99
N ALA A 94 5.46 -3.37 -9.03
CA ALA A 94 4.96 -3.26 -10.40
C ALA A 94 4.32 -4.58 -10.88
N GLY A 95 4.88 -5.73 -10.49
CA GLY A 95 4.28 -7.05 -10.72
C GLY A 95 2.96 -7.29 -9.98
N ARG A 96 2.60 -6.43 -9.01
CA ARG A 96 1.32 -6.40 -8.29
C ARG A 96 0.59 -5.07 -8.50
N SER A 97 0.66 -4.52 -9.72
CA SER A 97 -0.04 -3.30 -10.18
C SER A 97 0.35 -1.98 -9.50
N GLY A 98 1.38 -1.95 -8.65
CA GLY A 98 1.86 -0.73 -8.00
C GLY A 98 3.06 -0.11 -8.71
N ILE A 99 2.85 0.91 -9.53
CA ILE A 99 3.92 1.60 -10.27
C ILE A 99 4.52 2.70 -9.40
N ILE A 100 5.77 2.52 -8.97
CA ILE A 100 6.50 3.52 -8.19
C ILE A 100 7.25 4.48 -9.13
N ARG A 101 6.97 5.77 -9.03
CA ARG A 101 7.61 6.83 -9.82
C ARG A 101 8.88 7.36 -9.17
N LEU A 102 8.93 7.36 -7.82
CA LEU A 102 10.10 7.79 -7.05
C LEU A 102 10.58 6.67 -6.12
N LEU A 103 11.79 6.15 -6.35
CA LEU A 103 12.37 5.05 -5.54
C LEU A 103 12.28 5.27 -4.02
N PRO A 104 12.52 6.48 -3.47
CA PRO A 104 12.43 6.68 -2.02
C PRO A 104 11.03 6.41 -1.44
N ALA A 105 9.95 6.50 -2.23
CA ALA A 105 8.59 6.25 -1.77
C ALA A 105 8.37 4.80 -1.30
N VAL A 106 9.15 3.84 -1.80
CA VAL A 106 9.13 2.43 -1.36
C VAL A 106 9.40 2.33 0.15
N GLU A 107 10.36 3.09 0.65
CA GLU A 107 10.70 3.11 2.07
C GLU A 107 9.56 3.74 2.88
N THR A 108 9.05 4.88 2.44
CA THR A 108 7.98 5.60 3.13
C THR A 108 6.72 4.75 3.26
N LEU A 109 6.36 4.00 2.21
CA LEU A 109 5.26 3.02 2.22
C LEU A 109 5.39 2.01 3.36
N GLY A 110 6.62 1.57 3.67
CA GLY A 110 6.88 0.65 4.79
C GLY A 110 6.60 1.24 6.18
N THR A 111 6.53 2.57 6.29
CA THR A 111 6.26 3.32 7.53
C THR A 111 4.87 3.95 7.59
N VAL A 112 4.06 3.80 6.54
CA VAL A 112 2.72 4.39 6.49
C VAL A 112 1.88 3.89 7.66
N SER A 113 1.32 4.83 8.40
CA SER A 113 0.50 4.61 9.59
C SER A 113 -0.95 5.06 9.42
N VAL A 114 -1.19 5.95 8.44
CA VAL A 114 -2.52 6.41 8.04
C VAL A 114 -2.64 6.36 6.52
N ILE A 115 -3.76 5.86 6.00
CA ILE A 115 -4.11 5.99 4.58
C ILE A 115 -5.35 6.87 4.51
N CYS A 116 -5.19 8.07 3.97
CA CYS A 116 -6.28 8.94 3.58
C CYS A 116 -6.72 8.53 2.18
N SER A 117 -7.97 8.12 2.02
CA SER A 117 -8.47 7.62 0.75
C SER A 117 -9.71 8.36 0.31
N ASP A 118 -9.73 8.76 -0.97
CA ASP A 118 -10.96 9.22 -1.60
C ASP A 118 -11.98 8.07 -1.69
N LYS A 119 -13.26 8.37 -1.49
CA LYS A 119 -14.30 7.34 -1.52
C LYS A 119 -14.59 6.89 -2.96
N THR A 120 -14.86 7.83 -3.85
CA THR A 120 -15.45 7.53 -5.17
C THR A 120 -14.39 6.97 -6.09
N GLY A 121 -14.68 5.83 -6.73
CA GLY A 121 -13.77 5.19 -7.69
C GLY A 121 -12.58 4.45 -7.06
N THR A 122 -12.16 4.81 -5.84
CA THR A 122 -11.10 4.13 -5.09
C THR A 122 -11.65 3.06 -4.14
N LEU A 123 -12.45 3.45 -3.14
CA LEU A 123 -13.05 2.51 -2.20
C LEU A 123 -14.34 1.87 -2.75
N THR A 124 -15.03 2.60 -3.62
CA THR A 124 -16.24 2.18 -4.31
C THR A 124 -15.99 1.93 -5.79
N ARG A 125 -16.96 1.33 -6.48
CA ARG A 125 -16.86 1.02 -7.92
C ARG A 125 -17.01 2.27 -8.81
N ASN A 126 -17.61 3.34 -8.27
CA ASN A 126 -18.14 4.46 -9.04
C ASN A 126 -19.18 3.99 -10.07
N GLU A 127 -20.01 3.03 -9.67
CA GLU A 127 -21.05 2.43 -10.48
C GLU A 127 -22.33 2.37 -9.66
N MET A 128 -23.25 3.29 -9.94
CA MET A 128 -24.49 3.39 -9.18
C MET A 128 -25.30 2.10 -9.39
N THR A 129 -25.67 1.44 -8.30
CA THR A 129 -26.27 0.11 -8.31
C THR A 129 -27.54 0.11 -7.45
N ALA A 130 -28.62 -0.46 -7.96
CA ALA A 130 -29.80 -0.75 -7.15
C ALA A 130 -29.47 -1.82 -6.10
N GLN A 131 -29.71 -1.53 -4.83
CA GLN A 131 -29.39 -2.38 -3.69
C GLN A 131 -30.63 -2.82 -2.91
N THR A 132 -31.69 -2.02 -2.92
CA THR A 132 -32.89 -2.30 -2.12
C THR A 132 -34.13 -1.87 -2.89
N ILE A 133 -35.21 -2.65 -2.77
CA ILE A 133 -36.52 -2.33 -3.34
C ILE A 133 -37.53 -2.40 -2.20
N ALA A 134 -38.37 -1.39 -2.05
CA ALA A 134 -39.54 -1.46 -1.18
C ALA A 134 -40.81 -1.48 -2.02
N THR A 135 -41.65 -2.49 -1.79
CA THR A 135 -43.02 -2.56 -2.28
C THR A 135 -43.99 -2.35 -1.11
N SER A 136 -45.30 -2.34 -1.37
CA SER A 136 -46.32 -2.17 -0.33
C SER A 136 -46.30 -3.26 0.77
N GLY A 137 -45.74 -4.44 0.48
CA GLY A 137 -45.63 -5.54 1.44
C GLY A 137 -44.21 -5.98 1.79
N HIS A 138 -43.21 -5.65 0.96
CA HIS A 138 -41.88 -6.26 1.06
C HIS A 138 -40.76 -5.22 1.05
N LEU A 139 -39.66 -5.58 1.71
CA LEU A 139 -38.36 -4.93 1.57
C LEU A 139 -37.39 -5.99 1.05
N LEU A 140 -36.90 -5.78 -0.16
CA LEU A 140 -36.12 -6.73 -0.93
C LEU A 140 -34.70 -6.21 -1.08
N ASP A 141 -33.72 -7.10 -1.01
CA ASP A 141 -32.32 -6.78 -1.30
C ASP A 141 -31.97 -7.21 -2.72
N VAL A 142 -31.16 -6.42 -3.42
CA VAL A 142 -30.75 -6.69 -4.80
C VAL A 142 -29.28 -7.07 -4.81
N THR A 143 -28.97 -8.25 -5.35
CA THR A 143 -27.58 -8.70 -5.51
C THR A 143 -26.99 -8.32 -6.87
N GLY A 144 -25.68 -8.49 -7.02
CA GLY A 144 -24.93 -8.05 -8.19
C GLY A 144 -24.51 -6.57 -8.06
N VAL A 145 -23.33 -6.25 -8.59
CA VAL A 145 -22.71 -4.93 -8.49
C VAL A 145 -22.44 -4.38 -9.88
N GLY A 146 -22.61 -3.07 -10.03
CA GLY A 146 -22.34 -2.38 -11.29
C GLY A 146 -23.45 -2.58 -12.31
N TYR A 147 -23.11 -2.41 -13.58
CA TYR A 147 -24.05 -2.47 -14.70
C TYR A 147 -24.23 -3.88 -15.28
N ASN A 148 -23.60 -4.89 -14.67
CA ASN A 148 -23.82 -6.28 -15.05
C ASN A 148 -25.24 -6.72 -14.58
N PRO A 149 -26.11 -7.17 -15.49
CA PRO A 149 -27.47 -7.58 -15.16
C PRO A 149 -27.55 -8.96 -14.50
N HIS A 150 -26.42 -9.62 -14.20
CA HIS A 150 -26.42 -10.82 -13.37
C HIS A 150 -26.59 -10.48 -11.88
N GLY A 151 -27.68 -10.98 -11.31
CA GLY A 151 -28.04 -10.83 -9.91
C GLY A 151 -29.44 -11.39 -9.66
N SER A 152 -29.84 -11.38 -8.40
CA SER A 152 -31.15 -11.86 -7.94
C SER A 152 -31.73 -10.89 -6.91
N VAL A 153 -33.05 -10.81 -6.88
CA VAL A 153 -33.80 -10.10 -5.84
C VAL A 153 -34.06 -11.07 -4.70
N LEU A 154 -33.74 -10.66 -3.47
CA LEU A 154 -33.81 -11.49 -2.28
C LEU A 154 -34.91 -10.97 -1.34
N LEU A 155 -35.75 -11.87 -0.85
CA LEU A 155 -36.64 -11.64 0.29
C LEU A 155 -36.14 -12.45 1.49
N ASN A 156 -35.74 -11.77 2.56
CA ASN A 156 -35.17 -12.42 3.76
C ASN A 156 -33.99 -13.38 3.45
N GLY A 157 -33.18 -13.04 2.44
CA GLY A 157 -32.03 -13.83 1.99
C GLY A 157 -32.35 -14.99 1.03
N ILE A 158 -33.61 -15.17 0.66
CA ILE A 158 -34.07 -16.19 -0.30
C ILE A 158 -34.28 -15.52 -1.66
N ALA A 159 -33.71 -16.10 -2.72
CA ALA A 159 -33.91 -15.60 -4.08
C ALA A 159 -35.37 -15.78 -4.50
N MET A 160 -35.95 -14.71 -5.02
CA MET A 160 -37.31 -14.65 -5.51
C MET A 160 -37.30 -14.55 -7.04
N GLU A 161 -38.23 -15.26 -7.68
CA GLU A 161 -38.53 -15.03 -9.09
C GLU A 161 -39.42 -13.78 -9.24
N PRO A 162 -39.25 -12.97 -10.29
CA PRO A 162 -40.06 -11.75 -10.50
C PRO A 162 -41.57 -12.01 -10.50
N GLU A 163 -41.99 -13.19 -10.93
CA GLU A 163 -43.39 -13.62 -11.00
C GLU A 163 -44.02 -13.85 -9.61
N GLU A 164 -43.20 -14.10 -8.58
CA GLU A 164 -43.67 -14.30 -7.20
C GLU A 164 -44.04 -12.98 -6.52
N ILE A 165 -43.63 -11.84 -7.08
CA ILE A 165 -43.92 -10.48 -6.57
C ILE A 165 -44.46 -9.64 -7.73
N PRO A 166 -45.80 -9.61 -7.94
CA PRO A 166 -46.40 -8.93 -9.09
C PRO A 166 -45.98 -7.46 -9.25
N GLU A 167 -45.78 -6.75 -8.15
CA GLU A 167 -45.38 -5.34 -8.13
C GLU A 167 -43.95 -5.11 -8.64
N LEU A 168 -43.09 -6.13 -8.55
CA LEU A 168 -41.68 -6.03 -8.91
C LEU A 168 -41.51 -5.83 -10.41
N THR A 169 -42.25 -6.57 -11.23
CA THR A 169 -42.19 -6.47 -12.69
C THR A 169 -42.68 -5.12 -13.20
N GLU A 170 -43.78 -4.60 -12.63
CA GLU A 170 -44.28 -3.27 -12.99
C GLU A 170 -43.34 -2.15 -12.57
N LEU A 171 -42.77 -2.24 -11.36
CA LEU A 171 -41.76 -1.29 -10.87
C LEU A 171 -40.51 -1.30 -11.74
N ALA A 172 -40.02 -2.49 -12.10
CA ALA A 172 -38.88 -2.67 -12.99
C ALA A 172 -39.15 -2.07 -14.39
N ARG A 173 -40.33 -2.33 -14.95
CA ARG A 173 -40.77 -1.76 -16.23
C ARG A 173 -40.84 -0.23 -16.17
N ALA A 174 -41.39 0.35 -15.10
CA ALA A 174 -41.44 1.79 -14.93
C ALA A 174 -40.04 2.42 -14.91
N GLY A 175 -39.08 1.77 -14.22
CA GLY A 175 -37.70 2.22 -14.14
C GLY A 175 -36.92 2.08 -15.46
N LEU A 176 -37.30 1.12 -16.30
CA LEU A 176 -36.74 0.89 -17.62
C LEU A 176 -37.29 1.86 -18.67
N LEU A 177 -38.61 2.09 -18.68
CA LEU A 177 -39.28 2.87 -19.72
C LEU A 177 -39.20 4.39 -19.47
N CYS A 178 -39.29 4.80 -18.21
CA CYS A 178 -39.05 6.18 -17.80
C CYS A 178 -37.54 6.39 -17.61
N ASN A 179 -36.76 6.32 -18.69
CA ASN A 179 -35.29 6.28 -18.64
C ASN A 179 -34.64 6.76 -19.96
N ASP A 180 -33.57 7.53 -19.89
CA ASP A 180 -32.82 7.99 -21.07
C ASP A 180 -31.44 7.31 -21.20
N SER A 181 -31.15 6.36 -20.31
CA SER A 181 -29.86 5.70 -20.21
C SER A 181 -29.89 4.27 -20.71
N GLU A 182 -28.84 3.89 -21.43
CA GLU A 182 -28.71 2.59 -22.08
C GLU A 182 -27.55 1.79 -21.47
N VAL A 183 -27.79 0.51 -21.21
CA VAL A 183 -26.78 -0.43 -20.70
C VAL A 183 -26.55 -1.49 -21.76
N THR A 184 -25.38 -1.49 -22.38
CA THR A 184 -25.05 -2.38 -23.50
C THR A 184 -23.81 -3.22 -23.20
N LEU A 185 -23.73 -4.41 -23.79
CA LEU A 185 -22.56 -5.27 -23.71
C LEU A 185 -21.58 -4.89 -24.83
N ALA A 186 -20.41 -4.35 -24.47
CA ALA A 186 -19.35 -3.97 -25.39
C ALA A 186 -18.14 -4.90 -25.22
N GLY A 187 -18.06 -5.95 -26.04
CA GLY A 187 -17.10 -7.03 -25.84
C GLY A 187 -17.53 -7.89 -24.65
N ASP A 188 -16.68 -7.97 -23.62
CA ASP A 188 -16.97 -8.71 -22.37
C ASP A 188 -17.39 -7.78 -21.21
N GLU A 189 -17.54 -6.48 -21.43
CA GLU A 189 -17.87 -5.48 -20.40
C GLU A 189 -19.21 -4.79 -20.66
N TRP A 190 -20.00 -4.64 -19.59
CA TRP A 190 -21.23 -3.84 -19.61
C TRP A 190 -20.90 -2.36 -19.49
N ARG A 191 -21.39 -1.55 -20.43
CA ARG A 191 -21.17 -0.10 -20.48
C ARG A 191 -22.49 0.64 -20.36
N LEU A 192 -22.46 1.68 -19.53
CA LEU A 192 -23.51 2.65 -19.39
C LEU A 192 -23.27 3.82 -20.34
N THR A 193 -24.29 4.18 -21.11
CA THR A 193 -24.41 5.46 -21.81
C THR A 193 -25.57 6.23 -21.18
N GLY A 194 -25.29 7.32 -20.47
CA GLY A 194 -26.32 8.12 -19.79
C GLY A 194 -26.00 8.40 -18.32
N ASP A 195 -27.03 8.71 -17.53
CA ASP A 195 -26.90 9.03 -16.11
C ASP A 195 -26.77 7.75 -15.25
N PRO A 196 -25.83 7.67 -14.29
CA PRO A 196 -25.66 6.51 -13.42
C PRO A 196 -26.91 6.12 -12.62
N THR A 197 -27.70 7.10 -12.17
CA THR A 197 -28.94 6.86 -11.41
C THR A 197 -29.92 6.06 -12.26
N GLU A 198 -30.08 6.46 -13.51
CA GLU A 198 -30.96 5.80 -14.47
C GLU A 198 -30.41 4.46 -14.93
N GLY A 199 -29.11 4.37 -15.21
CA GLY A 199 -28.43 3.12 -15.53
C GLY A 199 -28.66 2.04 -14.48
N SER A 200 -28.69 2.42 -13.20
CA SER A 200 -28.98 1.49 -12.10
C SER A 200 -30.39 0.89 -12.15
N LEU A 201 -31.37 1.64 -12.66
CA LEU A 201 -32.75 1.17 -12.87
C LEU A 201 -32.85 0.27 -14.10
N THR A 202 -32.15 0.61 -15.18
CA THR A 202 -32.07 -0.22 -16.39
C THR A 202 -31.45 -1.58 -16.05
N THR A 203 -30.33 -1.61 -15.32
CA THR A 203 -29.70 -2.85 -14.86
C THR A 203 -30.62 -3.63 -13.91
N LEU A 204 -31.36 -2.96 -13.03
CA LEU A 204 -32.34 -3.61 -12.17
C LEU A 204 -33.45 -4.29 -13.00
N ALA A 205 -33.98 -3.61 -14.00
CA ALA A 205 -35.01 -4.18 -14.87
C ALA A 205 -34.54 -5.42 -15.62
N MET A 206 -33.30 -5.39 -16.12
CA MET A 206 -32.67 -6.55 -16.75
C MET A 206 -32.46 -7.72 -15.78
N LYS A 207 -32.10 -7.44 -14.51
CA LYS A 207 -32.04 -8.48 -13.45
C LYS A 207 -33.40 -9.13 -13.19
N CYS A 208 -34.49 -8.38 -13.37
CA CYS A 208 -35.86 -8.89 -13.30
C CYS A 208 -36.32 -9.58 -14.59
N GLY A 209 -35.42 -9.83 -15.56
CA GLY A 209 -35.73 -10.54 -16.80
C GLY A 209 -36.35 -9.68 -17.91
N LEU A 210 -36.40 -8.36 -17.74
CA LEU A 210 -36.92 -7.46 -18.78
C LEU A 210 -35.83 -7.17 -19.83
N ASP A 211 -36.15 -7.39 -21.09
CA ASP A 211 -35.31 -6.99 -22.21
C ASP A 211 -35.61 -5.54 -22.63
N PRO A 212 -34.62 -4.62 -22.59
CA PRO A 212 -34.82 -3.20 -22.93
C PRO A 212 -35.37 -2.96 -24.34
N VAL A 213 -34.92 -3.73 -25.32
CA VAL A 213 -35.33 -3.56 -26.73
C VAL A 213 -36.77 -3.99 -26.88
N PHE A 214 -37.10 -5.19 -26.40
CA PHE A 214 -38.44 -5.73 -26.47
C PHE A 214 -39.46 -4.85 -25.72
N GLN A 215 -39.13 -4.38 -24.52
CA GLN A 215 -40.04 -3.48 -23.77
C GLN A 215 -40.24 -2.13 -24.46
N GLY A 216 -39.19 -1.59 -25.11
CA GLY A 216 -39.28 -0.36 -25.89
C GLY A 216 -40.11 -0.52 -27.17
N GLU A 217 -40.09 -1.70 -27.79
CA GLU A 217 -40.95 -2.04 -28.93
C GLU A 217 -42.40 -2.32 -28.51
N GLU A 218 -42.61 -3.00 -27.37
CA GLU A 218 -43.95 -3.33 -26.84
C GLU A 218 -44.71 -2.07 -26.40
N LEU A 219 -43.99 -1.13 -25.78
CA LEU A 219 -44.50 0.13 -25.22
C LEU A 219 -43.65 1.32 -25.72
N PRO A 220 -43.74 1.68 -27.01
CA PRO A 220 -43.03 2.84 -27.56
C PRO A 220 -43.38 4.13 -26.82
N ARG A 221 -42.33 4.92 -26.53
CA ARG A 221 -42.47 6.24 -25.91
C ARG A 221 -43.04 7.24 -26.91
N THR A 222 -44.14 7.88 -26.57
CA THR A 222 -44.80 8.89 -27.41
C THR A 222 -44.54 10.32 -26.96
N ASP A 223 -44.36 10.57 -25.65
CA ASP A 223 -44.03 11.90 -25.13
C ASP A 223 -43.27 11.82 -23.79
N THR A 224 -42.65 12.92 -23.37
CA THR A 224 -41.81 12.98 -22.15
C THR A 224 -41.83 14.35 -21.47
N ILE A 225 -41.81 14.34 -20.14
CA ILE A 225 -41.42 15.47 -19.29
C ILE A 225 -40.02 15.15 -18.76
N PRO A 226 -38.96 15.80 -19.25
CA PRO A 226 -37.59 15.50 -18.84
C PRO A 226 -37.36 15.90 -17.38
N PHE A 227 -36.33 15.31 -16.77
CA PHE A 227 -35.94 15.67 -15.41
C PHE A 227 -35.40 17.10 -15.33
N GLU A 228 -36.01 17.91 -14.48
CA GLU A 228 -35.47 19.22 -14.08
C GLU A 228 -35.31 19.29 -12.56
N SER A 229 -34.21 19.88 -12.09
CA SER A 229 -33.88 19.93 -10.65
C SER A 229 -34.93 20.69 -9.83
N GLU A 230 -35.62 21.65 -10.43
CA GLU A 230 -36.72 22.39 -9.81
C GLU A 230 -37.95 21.49 -9.57
N HIS A 231 -38.20 20.54 -10.47
CA HIS A 231 -39.37 19.65 -10.45
C HIS A 231 -39.10 18.35 -9.68
N ARG A 232 -37.86 17.84 -9.68
CA ARG A 232 -37.40 16.63 -8.97
C ARG A 232 -38.08 15.32 -9.42
N PHE A 233 -38.65 15.28 -10.63
CA PHE A 233 -39.19 14.05 -11.25
C PHE A 233 -38.99 14.07 -12.77
N MET A 234 -39.17 12.91 -13.39
CA MET A 234 -39.29 12.68 -14.84
C MET A 234 -40.57 11.87 -15.09
N ALA A 235 -41.24 12.11 -16.21
CA ALA A 235 -42.41 11.33 -16.62
C ALA A 235 -42.36 10.99 -18.11
N THR A 236 -42.79 9.79 -18.49
CA THR A 236 -42.86 9.35 -19.88
C THR A 236 -44.22 8.74 -20.20
N LEU A 237 -44.73 9.01 -21.41
CA LEU A 237 -45.97 8.46 -21.93
C LEU A 237 -45.65 7.40 -22.98
N HIS A 238 -46.29 6.24 -22.87
CA HIS A 238 -46.10 5.08 -23.73
C HIS A 238 -47.44 4.54 -24.21
N HIS A 239 -47.46 3.91 -25.38
CA HIS A 239 -48.67 3.26 -25.91
C HIS A 239 -48.36 1.84 -26.35
N ASP A 240 -49.23 0.89 -25.99
CA ASP A 240 -49.16 -0.45 -26.57
C ASP A 240 -49.68 -0.47 -28.02
N HIS A 241 -49.52 -1.61 -28.69
CA HIS A 241 -50.00 -1.80 -30.06
C HIS A 241 -51.54 -1.78 -30.19
N ALA A 242 -52.27 -1.92 -29.07
CA ALA A 242 -53.74 -1.81 -29.02
C ALA A 242 -54.20 -0.36 -28.76
N GLY A 243 -53.27 0.57 -28.51
CA GLY A 243 -53.54 1.98 -28.23
C GLY A 243 -53.83 2.29 -26.76
N HIS A 244 -53.59 1.37 -25.83
CA HIS A 244 -53.67 1.65 -24.39
C HIS A 244 -52.43 2.46 -23.97
N GLY A 245 -52.67 3.62 -23.36
CA GLY A 245 -51.61 4.51 -22.91
C GLY A 245 -51.23 4.31 -21.45
N PHE A 246 -49.94 4.45 -21.14
CA PHE A 246 -49.36 4.32 -19.80
C PHE A 246 -48.40 5.48 -19.55
N ILE A 247 -48.55 6.14 -18.41
CA ILE A 247 -47.64 7.17 -17.92
C ILE A 247 -46.80 6.55 -16.81
N TYR A 248 -45.48 6.56 -16.96
CA TYR A 248 -44.53 6.17 -15.92
C TYR A 248 -43.84 7.40 -15.36
N VAL A 249 -43.65 7.45 -14.06
CA VAL A 249 -43.04 8.58 -13.36
C VAL A 249 -41.98 8.07 -12.40
N LYS A 250 -40.81 8.69 -12.40
CA LYS A 250 -39.76 8.48 -11.39
C LYS A 250 -39.30 9.81 -10.80
N GLY A 251 -38.95 9.83 -9.53
CA GLY A 251 -38.46 11.06 -8.91
C GLY A 251 -38.11 10.93 -7.44
N ALA A 252 -37.89 12.09 -6.82
CA ALA A 252 -37.65 12.19 -5.38
C ALA A 252 -38.88 11.66 -4.60
N PRO A 253 -38.69 10.82 -3.56
CA PRO A 253 -39.80 10.17 -2.88
C PRO A 253 -40.86 11.14 -2.35
N GLU A 254 -40.43 12.25 -1.74
CA GLU A 254 -41.34 13.27 -1.22
C GLU A 254 -42.22 13.87 -2.32
N ARG A 255 -41.67 14.07 -3.52
CA ARG A 255 -42.40 14.68 -4.63
C ARG A 255 -43.38 13.70 -5.28
N ILE A 256 -42.99 12.44 -5.42
CA ILE A 256 -43.87 11.42 -6.01
C ILE A 256 -45.00 11.05 -5.06
N LEU A 257 -44.74 10.98 -3.74
CA LEU A 257 -45.78 10.72 -2.74
C LEU A 257 -46.87 11.79 -2.75
N GLU A 258 -46.54 13.07 -2.96
CA GLU A 258 -47.53 14.15 -3.12
C GLU A 258 -48.45 13.97 -4.34
N MET A 259 -47.98 13.27 -5.39
CA MET A 259 -48.74 13.03 -6.63
C MET A 259 -49.57 11.75 -6.59
N CYS A 260 -49.30 10.87 -5.61
CA CYS A 260 -49.96 9.57 -5.49
C CYS A 260 -51.15 9.63 -4.53
N ASN A 261 -52.25 8.97 -4.91
CA ASN A 261 -53.38 8.72 -4.01
C ASN A 261 -53.62 7.21 -3.79
N ARG A 262 -52.98 6.39 -4.60
CA ARG A 262 -53.05 4.93 -4.59
C ARG A 262 -51.65 4.33 -4.53
N GLN A 263 -51.58 3.05 -4.16
CA GLN A 263 -50.39 2.22 -4.22
C GLN A 263 -50.74 0.86 -4.80
N ARG A 264 -49.78 0.20 -5.43
CA ARG A 264 -49.96 -1.17 -5.90
C ARG A 264 -49.71 -2.16 -4.76
N ALA A 265 -50.67 -3.06 -4.53
CA ALA A 265 -50.60 -4.09 -3.49
C ALA A 265 -51.23 -5.40 -3.98
N GLN A 266 -50.44 -6.47 -4.00
CA GLN A 266 -50.80 -7.80 -4.48
C GLN A 266 -51.40 -7.81 -5.90
N GLY A 267 -50.93 -6.90 -6.76
CA GLY A 267 -51.42 -6.75 -8.14
C GLY A 267 -52.61 -5.79 -8.30
N ASP A 268 -53.26 -5.36 -7.22
CA ASP A 268 -54.40 -4.43 -7.25
C ASP A 268 -54.05 -3.04 -6.68
N ASP A 269 -54.82 -2.02 -7.09
CA ASP A 269 -54.66 -0.67 -6.57
C ASP A 269 -55.40 -0.48 -5.24
N ALA A 270 -54.64 -0.13 -4.19
CA ALA A 270 -55.13 0.17 -2.85
C ALA A 270 -54.91 1.66 -2.48
N PRO A 271 -55.63 2.22 -1.49
CA PRO A 271 -55.32 3.55 -0.95
C PRO A 271 -53.87 3.65 -0.46
N LEU A 272 -53.23 4.79 -0.71
CA LEU A 272 -51.84 5.03 -0.31
C LEU A 272 -51.67 5.05 1.23
N ASP A 273 -50.76 4.23 1.76
CA ASP A 273 -50.34 4.26 3.17
C ASP A 273 -49.05 5.08 3.31
N ILE A 274 -49.21 6.39 3.50
CA ILE A 274 -48.08 7.34 3.60
C ILE A 274 -47.14 6.97 4.76
N ALA A 275 -47.68 6.57 5.92
CA ALA A 275 -46.88 6.26 7.10
C ALA A 275 -45.97 5.04 6.89
N TYR A 276 -46.46 4.03 6.17
CA TYR A 276 -45.64 2.91 5.75
C TYR A 276 -44.48 3.35 4.84
N TRP A 277 -44.76 4.16 3.81
CA TRP A 277 -43.74 4.59 2.85
C TRP A 277 -42.70 5.53 3.46
N GLU A 278 -43.10 6.47 4.33
CA GLU A 278 -42.17 7.31 5.08
C GLU A 278 -41.21 6.47 5.93
N LYS A 279 -41.73 5.44 6.60
CA LYS A 279 -40.89 4.49 7.36
C LYS A 279 -39.90 3.75 6.45
N ARG A 280 -40.32 3.33 5.25
CA ARG A 280 -39.43 2.67 4.28
C ARG A 280 -38.35 3.62 3.75
N ILE A 281 -38.71 4.87 3.47
CA ILE A 281 -37.76 5.92 3.08
C ILE A 281 -36.68 6.05 4.17
N ASP A 282 -37.08 6.15 5.43
CA ASP A 282 -36.13 6.24 6.55
C ASP A 282 -35.25 4.99 6.72
N GLU A 283 -35.81 3.79 6.51
CA GLU A 283 -35.06 2.53 6.56
C GLU A 283 -33.99 2.44 5.46
N ILE A 284 -34.35 2.82 4.24
CA ILE A 284 -33.44 2.83 3.08
C ILE A 284 -32.40 3.95 3.21
N ALA A 285 -32.79 5.14 3.65
CA ALA A 285 -31.89 6.28 3.84
C ALA A 285 -30.82 5.98 4.91
N ARG A 286 -31.19 5.27 5.99
CA ARG A 286 -30.24 4.81 7.03
C ARG A 286 -29.18 3.85 6.49
N ARG A 287 -29.42 3.17 5.37
CA ARG A 287 -28.43 2.35 4.65
C ARG A 287 -27.47 3.19 3.80
N GLY A 288 -27.62 4.51 3.76
CA GLY A 288 -26.81 5.44 2.97
C GLY A 288 -27.19 5.49 1.49
N GLN A 289 -28.35 4.95 1.13
CA GLN A 289 -28.80 4.83 -0.25
C GLN A 289 -29.56 6.08 -0.68
N ARG A 290 -29.38 6.50 -1.93
CA ARG A 290 -30.26 7.45 -2.60
C ARG A 290 -31.54 6.73 -3.00
N ILE A 291 -32.68 7.38 -2.86
CA ILE A 291 -33.99 6.75 -3.01
C ILE A 291 -34.70 7.38 -4.20
N LEU A 292 -35.27 6.54 -5.05
CA LEU A 292 -36.21 6.95 -6.10
C LEU A 292 -37.55 6.30 -5.84
N ALA A 293 -38.62 7.08 -5.97
CA ALA A 293 -39.96 6.54 -6.03
C ALA A 293 -40.39 6.37 -7.49
N LEU A 294 -41.04 5.26 -7.79
CA LEU A 294 -41.63 4.98 -9.10
C LEU A 294 -43.14 4.85 -8.96
N ALA A 295 -43.85 5.48 -9.88
CA ALA A 295 -45.30 5.45 -9.93
C ALA A 295 -45.76 5.31 -11.38
N PHE A 296 -47.01 4.91 -11.56
CA PHE A 296 -47.62 4.83 -12.87
C PHE A 296 -49.06 5.35 -12.85
N LYS A 297 -49.59 5.62 -14.04
CA LYS A 297 -50.99 5.94 -14.29
C LYS A 297 -51.39 5.44 -15.67
N ILE A 298 -52.61 4.92 -15.79
CA ILE A 298 -53.20 4.61 -17.09
C ILE A 298 -53.60 5.94 -17.76
N ALA A 299 -53.15 6.18 -18.98
CA ALA A 299 -53.46 7.40 -19.72
C ALA A 299 -54.92 7.39 -20.19
N GLU A 300 -55.49 8.57 -20.43
CA GLU A 300 -56.84 8.68 -20.97
C GLU A 300 -56.91 8.10 -22.39
N THR A 301 -58.06 7.55 -22.78
CA THR A 301 -58.26 7.01 -24.12
C THR A 301 -57.99 8.11 -25.15
N SER A 302 -57.00 7.93 -26.03
CA SER A 302 -56.49 8.88 -27.05
C SER A 302 -55.57 10.02 -26.58
N GLN A 303 -55.04 9.96 -25.35
CA GLN A 303 -54.03 10.93 -24.90
C GLN A 303 -52.69 10.72 -25.63
N HIS A 304 -52.20 11.72 -26.36
CA HIS A 304 -50.91 11.65 -27.06
C HIS A 304 -49.87 12.67 -26.58
N ASP A 305 -50.27 13.59 -25.69
CA ASP A 305 -49.39 14.58 -25.06
C ASP A 305 -49.27 14.37 -23.54
N LEU A 306 -48.11 14.72 -22.99
CA LEU A 306 -47.81 14.63 -21.57
C LEU A 306 -47.53 16.03 -21.00
N ARG A 307 -48.40 16.46 -20.08
CA ARG A 307 -48.35 17.79 -19.44
C ARG A 307 -48.38 17.63 -17.92
N PHE A 308 -47.97 18.67 -17.20
CA PHE A 308 -47.87 18.65 -15.73
C PHE A 308 -49.21 18.37 -15.03
N ASP A 309 -50.33 18.86 -15.57
CA ASP A 309 -51.68 18.60 -15.05
C ASP A 309 -52.08 17.12 -15.15
N HIS A 310 -51.50 16.36 -16.09
CA HIS A 310 -51.82 14.94 -16.29
C HIS A 310 -51.27 14.02 -15.18
N ILE A 311 -50.28 14.47 -14.41
CA ILE A 311 -49.60 13.71 -13.36
C ILE A 311 -49.95 14.17 -11.94
N GLU A 312 -50.74 15.22 -11.78
CA GLU A 312 -51.15 15.71 -10.46
C GLU A 312 -52.29 14.86 -9.86
N GLY A 313 -52.05 14.33 -8.65
CA GLY A 313 -53.09 13.86 -7.73
C GLY A 313 -53.77 12.52 -8.03
N ASN A 314 -53.32 11.76 -9.03
CA ASN A 314 -53.95 10.50 -9.46
C ASN A 314 -52.94 9.42 -9.89
N LEU A 315 -51.72 9.44 -9.37
CA LEU A 315 -50.75 8.38 -9.61
C LEU A 315 -50.95 7.20 -8.63
N THR A 316 -50.59 6.01 -9.09
CA THR A 316 -50.45 4.82 -8.25
C THR A 316 -48.96 4.57 -8.01
N LEU A 317 -48.54 4.61 -6.74
CA LEU A 317 -47.17 4.31 -6.34
C LEU A 317 -46.87 2.81 -6.52
N LEU A 318 -45.82 2.49 -7.27
CA LEU A 318 -45.34 1.11 -7.47
C LEU A 318 -44.36 0.70 -6.35
N GLY A 319 -43.45 1.61 -6.00
CA GLY A 319 -42.53 1.41 -4.89
C GLY A 319 -41.32 2.30 -4.90
N LEU A 320 -40.34 1.94 -4.07
CA LEU A 320 -39.09 2.68 -3.89
C LEU A 320 -37.90 1.82 -4.32
N VAL A 321 -36.91 2.44 -4.95
CA VAL A 321 -35.61 1.82 -5.23
C VAL A 321 -34.53 2.60 -4.51
N GLY A 322 -33.82 1.90 -3.63
CA GLY A 322 -32.60 2.36 -2.97
C GLY A 322 -31.39 2.02 -3.83
N ILE A 323 -30.66 3.05 -4.25
CA ILE A 323 -29.47 2.94 -5.07
C ILE A 323 -28.26 3.50 -4.30
N MET A 324 -27.10 2.92 -4.53
CA MET A 324 -25.83 3.47 -4.01
C MET A 324 -24.68 3.06 -4.90
N ASP A 325 -23.57 3.77 -4.77
CA ASP A 325 -22.27 3.34 -5.29
C ASP A 325 -21.63 2.39 -4.27
N PRO A 326 -21.61 1.07 -4.54
CA PRO A 326 -21.25 0.08 -3.54
C PRO A 326 -19.73 0.00 -3.32
N PRO A 327 -19.29 -0.37 -2.10
CA PRO A 327 -17.88 -0.62 -1.83
C PRO A 327 -17.37 -1.83 -2.62
N ARG A 328 -16.09 -1.79 -2.98
CA ARG A 328 -15.40 -2.91 -3.62
C ARG A 328 -15.16 -4.03 -2.61
N SER A 329 -15.47 -5.28 -2.96
CA SER A 329 -15.19 -6.46 -2.13
C SER A 329 -13.73 -6.54 -1.69
N GLU A 330 -12.83 -6.26 -2.61
CA GLU A 330 -11.39 -6.23 -2.40
C GLU A 330 -10.95 -5.06 -1.49
N ALA A 331 -11.66 -3.91 -1.54
CA ALA A 331 -11.39 -2.80 -0.65
C ALA A 331 -11.82 -3.10 0.80
N LEU A 332 -12.94 -3.81 1.00
CA LEU A 332 -13.37 -4.28 2.33
C LEU A 332 -12.31 -5.15 3.00
N GLU A 333 -11.74 -6.11 2.27
CA GLU A 333 -10.67 -6.98 2.79
C GLU A 333 -9.39 -6.18 3.05
N ALA A 334 -9.00 -5.29 2.13
CA ALA A 334 -7.82 -4.46 2.26
C ALA A 334 -7.88 -3.50 3.46
N VAL A 335 -9.05 -2.90 3.74
CA VAL A 335 -9.25 -2.05 4.94
C VAL A 335 -9.06 -2.87 6.22
N ARG A 336 -9.61 -4.09 6.29
CA ARG A 336 -9.43 -4.99 7.44
C ARG A 336 -7.96 -5.37 7.62
N LEU A 337 -7.25 -5.68 6.54
CA LEU A 337 -5.82 -6.01 6.58
C LEU A 337 -4.99 -4.81 7.08
N CYS A 338 -5.27 -3.61 6.58
CA CYS A 338 -4.71 -2.35 7.08
C CYS A 338 -4.85 -2.22 8.60
N GLN A 339 -6.07 -2.35 9.10
CA GLN A 339 -6.37 -2.20 10.52
C GLN A 339 -5.64 -3.26 11.37
N SER A 340 -5.59 -4.50 10.89
CA SER A 340 -4.84 -5.59 11.55
C SER A 340 -3.32 -5.34 11.57
N ALA A 341 -2.80 -4.59 10.61
CA ALA A 341 -1.41 -4.17 10.50
C ALA A 341 -1.10 -2.85 11.24
N GLY A 342 -2.07 -2.33 12.01
CA GLY A 342 -1.96 -1.08 12.76
C GLY A 342 -2.03 0.20 11.92
N ILE A 343 -2.52 0.10 10.67
CA ILE A 343 -2.68 1.24 9.76
C ILE A 343 -4.13 1.72 9.84
N ARG A 344 -4.32 3.02 10.13
CA ARG A 344 -5.66 3.62 10.17
C ARG A 344 -6.07 4.09 8.78
N VAL A 345 -7.24 3.68 8.32
CA VAL A 345 -7.83 4.17 7.07
C VAL A 345 -8.76 5.33 7.39
N LYS A 346 -8.59 6.45 6.70
CA LYS A 346 -9.44 7.64 6.79
C LYS A 346 -10.11 7.88 5.44
N MET A 347 -11.42 8.01 5.43
CA MET A 347 -12.21 8.32 4.24
C MET A 347 -12.40 9.83 4.12
N ILE A 348 -12.07 10.38 2.95
CA ILE A 348 -12.34 11.78 2.61
C ILE A 348 -13.21 11.79 1.36
N THR A 349 -14.33 12.52 1.36
CA THR A 349 -15.27 12.51 0.23
C THR A 349 -16.02 13.83 0.07
N GLY A 350 -16.41 14.13 -1.17
CA GLY A 350 -17.35 15.20 -1.51
C GLY A 350 -18.82 14.86 -1.26
N ASP A 351 -19.13 13.62 -0.90
CA ASP A 351 -20.49 13.13 -0.64
C ASP A 351 -21.09 13.73 0.65
N HIS A 352 -22.40 13.58 0.78
CA HIS A 352 -23.12 13.93 2.01
C HIS A 352 -22.67 13.07 3.20
N ALA A 353 -22.73 13.66 4.40
CA ALA A 353 -22.28 13.02 5.64
C ALA A 353 -22.96 11.67 5.92
N ALA A 354 -24.28 11.56 5.68
CA ALA A 354 -25.04 10.32 5.92
C ALA A 354 -24.56 9.16 5.02
N THR A 355 -24.35 9.43 3.72
CA THR A 355 -23.82 8.44 2.78
C THR A 355 -22.39 8.04 3.14
N ALA A 356 -21.53 9.02 3.43
CA ALA A 356 -20.16 8.75 3.86
C ALA A 356 -20.10 7.88 5.13
N GLN A 357 -20.96 8.18 6.11
CA GLN A 357 -21.06 7.41 7.35
C GLN A 357 -21.50 5.96 7.10
N ALA A 358 -22.49 5.75 6.25
CA ALA A 358 -23.00 4.43 5.93
C ALA A 358 -21.95 3.58 5.19
N ILE A 359 -21.28 4.13 4.18
CA ILE A 359 -20.20 3.44 3.45
C ILE A 359 -19.02 3.15 4.38
N ALA A 360 -18.64 4.09 5.24
CA ALA A 360 -17.59 3.89 6.23
C ALA A 360 -17.94 2.75 7.19
N ALA A 361 -19.18 2.70 7.69
CA ALA A 361 -19.64 1.63 8.56
C ALA A 361 -19.60 0.25 7.88
N GLN A 362 -20.02 0.16 6.61
CA GLN A 362 -19.94 -1.09 5.83
C GLN A 362 -18.49 -1.58 5.67
N MET A 363 -17.54 -0.67 5.49
CA MET A 363 -16.12 -0.99 5.36
C MET A 363 -15.38 -1.14 6.69
N GLY A 364 -16.04 -0.88 7.82
CA GLY A 364 -15.43 -0.90 9.15
C GLY A 364 -14.50 0.29 9.42
N ILE A 365 -14.67 1.41 8.72
CA ILE A 365 -13.93 2.66 8.92
C ILE A 365 -14.63 3.52 9.97
N GLY A 366 -13.89 4.01 10.97
CA GLY A 366 -14.42 4.91 11.99
C GLY A 366 -15.32 4.22 13.01
N SER A 367 -14.73 3.67 14.08
CA SER A 367 -15.42 2.92 15.14
C SER A 367 -16.26 3.78 16.10
N GLY A 368 -16.81 4.91 15.65
CA GLY A 368 -17.58 5.84 16.49
C GLY A 368 -18.56 6.74 15.76
N GLY A 369 -18.83 6.50 14.46
CA GLY A 369 -19.86 7.22 13.70
C GLY A 369 -19.68 8.74 13.56
N ARG A 370 -18.59 9.32 14.06
CA ARG A 370 -18.31 10.75 13.97
C ARG A 370 -17.83 11.09 12.57
N VAL A 371 -18.59 11.95 11.90
CA VAL A 371 -18.26 12.53 10.59
C VAL A 371 -17.99 14.02 10.77
N LEU A 372 -16.90 14.52 10.21
CA LEU A 372 -16.63 15.95 10.12
C LEU A 372 -16.94 16.44 8.70
N THR A 373 -17.78 17.45 8.58
CA THR A 373 -18.09 18.07 7.28
C THR A 373 -17.12 19.21 6.97
N GLY A 374 -16.90 19.54 5.69
CA GLY A 374 -16.07 20.68 5.27
C GLY A 374 -16.44 21.99 5.98
N HIS A 375 -17.74 22.32 6.04
CA HIS A 375 -18.21 23.52 6.74
C HIS A 375 -17.97 23.49 8.27
N GLN A 376 -17.91 22.32 8.90
CA GLN A 376 -17.49 22.21 10.30
C GLN A 376 -15.98 22.38 10.44
N LEU A 377 -15.21 21.85 9.48
CA LEU A 377 -13.75 21.96 9.43
C LEU A 377 -13.31 23.43 9.34
N GLU A 378 -13.95 24.25 8.50
CA GLU A 378 -13.67 25.68 8.36
C GLU A 378 -13.84 26.49 9.66
N LYS A 379 -14.66 25.99 10.59
CA LYS A 379 -14.91 26.64 11.89
C LYS A 379 -13.88 26.26 12.95
N LEU A 380 -13.08 25.23 12.71
CA LEU A 380 -12.06 24.80 13.66
C LEU A 380 -10.82 25.68 13.54
N SER A 381 -10.24 26.02 14.68
CA SER A 381 -8.87 26.54 14.70
C SER A 381 -7.88 25.45 14.27
N GLU A 382 -6.70 25.85 13.81
CA GLU A 382 -5.64 24.92 13.41
C GLU A 382 -5.26 23.95 14.54
N ALA A 383 -5.27 24.42 15.80
CA ALA A 383 -5.01 23.57 16.97
C ALA A 383 -6.09 22.50 17.17
N GLU A 384 -7.37 22.89 17.08
CA GLU A 384 -8.49 21.96 17.20
C GLU A 384 -8.52 20.95 16.05
N LEU A 385 -8.22 21.38 14.82
CA LEU A 385 -8.11 20.50 13.67
C LEU A 385 -7.04 19.42 13.89
N ARG A 386 -5.86 19.81 14.41
CA ARG A 386 -4.77 18.87 14.73
C ARG A 386 -5.16 17.84 15.79
N ASP A 387 -6.08 18.15 16.71
CA ASP A 387 -6.58 17.18 17.70
C ASP A 387 -7.68 16.29 17.10
N GLN A 388 -8.66 16.89 16.40
CA GLN A 388 -9.81 16.16 15.86
C GLN A 388 -9.43 15.20 14.74
N VAL A 389 -8.46 15.55 13.89
CA VAL A 389 -8.02 14.71 12.77
C VAL A 389 -7.45 13.35 13.24
N MET A 390 -6.97 13.29 14.49
CA MET A 390 -6.47 12.05 15.10
C MET A 390 -7.59 11.12 15.60
N GLN A 391 -8.79 11.65 15.84
CA GLN A 391 -9.94 10.92 16.38
C GLN A 391 -11.03 10.62 15.34
N ILE A 392 -11.10 11.39 14.26
CA ILE A 392 -12.12 11.30 13.23
C ILE A 392 -11.54 10.62 12.00
N ASP A 393 -12.26 9.63 11.47
CA ASP A 393 -11.83 8.85 10.30
C ASP A 393 -12.69 9.11 9.05
N VAL A 394 -13.78 9.87 9.16
CA VAL A 394 -14.69 10.15 8.05
C VAL A 394 -14.87 11.66 7.87
N PHE A 395 -14.49 12.16 6.70
CA PHE A 395 -14.60 13.57 6.32
C PHE A 395 -15.47 13.69 5.08
N ALA A 396 -16.56 14.45 5.17
CA ALA A 396 -17.58 14.56 4.12
C ALA A 396 -17.73 16.01 3.63
N ARG A 397 -18.29 16.21 2.44
CA ARG A 397 -18.37 17.54 1.81
C ARG A 397 -17.01 18.29 1.80
N SER A 398 -15.92 17.57 1.56
CA SER A 398 -14.56 18.13 1.58
C SER A 398 -14.19 18.76 0.24
N SER A 399 -13.55 19.93 0.27
CA SER A 399 -12.96 20.59 -0.90
C SER A 399 -11.51 20.15 -1.12
N PRO A 400 -10.86 20.52 -2.25
CA PRO A 400 -9.42 20.32 -2.45
C PRO A 400 -8.56 20.87 -1.30
N GLU A 401 -8.90 22.06 -0.80
CA GLU A 401 -8.20 22.74 0.30
C GLU A 401 -8.36 21.96 1.60
N HIS A 402 -9.55 21.45 1.88
CA HIS A 402 -9.79 20.59 3.05
C HIS A 402 -8.94 19.32 3.01
N LYS A 403 -8.79 18.69 1.83
CA LYS A 403 -7.91 17.52 1.67
C LYS A 403 -6.46 17.87 2.01
N LEU A 404 -5.94 18.99 1.51
CA LEU A 404 -4.60 19.47 1.81
C LEU A 404 -4.43 19.76 3.32
N GLN A 405 -5.35 20.51 3.92
CA GLN A 405 -5.32 20.85 5.35
C GLN A 405 -5.33 19.61 6.26
N LEU A 406 -6.09 18.57 5.90
CA LEU A 406 -6.13 17.31 6.64
C LEU A 406 -4.78 16.58 6.58
N VAL A 407 -4.15 16.54 5.41
CA VAL A 407 -2.81 15.96 5.22
C VAL A 407 -1.78 16.70 6.10
N GLU A 408 -1.78 18.03 6.08
CA GLU A 408 -0.84 18.83 6.86
C GLU A 408 -1.07 18.71 8.37
N ALA A 409 -2.33 18.68 8.80
CA ALA A 409 -2.68 18.49 10.20
C ALA A 409 -2.19 17.13 10.73
N LEU A 410 -2.32 16.07 9.93
CA LEU A 410 -1.78 14.74 10.27
C LEU A 410 -0.25 14.74 10.33
N GLN A 411 0.41 15.30 9.31
CA GLN A 411 1.88 15.38 9.27
C GLN A 411 2.44 16.19 10.45
N SER A 412 1.77 17.25 10.88
CA SER A 412 2.17 18.05 12.05
C SER A 412 2.18 17.26 13.37
N ARG A 413 1.47 16.12 13.42
CA ARG A 413 1.44 15.17 14.55
C ARG A 413 2.49 14.06 14.40
N GLY A 414 3.36 14.14 13.39
CA GLY A 414 4.38 13.11 13.11
C GLY A 414 3.81 11.85 12.47
N VAL A 415 2.58 11.90 11.94
CA VAL A 415 1.97 10.78 11.22
C VAL A 415 2.56 10.70 9.82
N VAL A 416 3.08 9.54 9.45
CA VAL A 416 3.41 9.24 8.04
C VAL A 416 2.17 8.69 7.36
N LEU A 417 1.71 9.38 6.32
CA LEU A 417 0.46 9.08 5.64
C LEU A 417 0.63 8.86 4.14
N ALA A 418 -0.20 7.98 3.60
CA ALA A 418 -0.46 7.90 2.17
C ALA A 418 -1.80 8.58 1.85
N MET A 419 -1.87 9.31 0.74
CA MET A 419 -3.11 9.91 0.23
C MET A 419 -3.47 9.28 -1.11
N THR A 420 -4.72 8.88 -1.31
CA THR A 420 -5.20 8.38 -2.61
C THR A 420 -6.10 9.40 -3.29
N GLY A 421 -6.05 9.47 -4.62
CA GLY A 421 -6.89 10.36 -5.41
C GLY A 421 -6.83 10.07 -6.89
N ASP A 422 -7.80 10.57 -7.64
CA ASP A 422 -7.94 10.37 -9.08
C ASP A 422 -8.13 11.70 -9.83
N GLY A 423 -8.67 12.72 -9.17
CA GLY A 423 -8.99 14.01 -9.78
C GLY A 423 -7.87 15.05 -9.68
N VAL A 424 -8.00 16.09 -10.52
CA VAL A 424 -7.17 17.32 -10.43
C VAL A 424 -7.29 17.97 -9.05
N ASN A 425 -8.46 17.80 -8.42
CA ASN A 425 -8.80 18.27 -7.08
C ASN A 425 -7.95 17.60 -5.97
N ASP A 426 -7.41 16.41 -6.22
CA ASP A 426 -6.59 15.68 -5.24
C ASP A 426 -5.11 16.02 -5.35
N ALA A 427 -4.69 16.58 -6.48
CA ALA A 427 -3.28 16.77 -6.80
C ALA A 427 -2.50 17.55 -5.71
N PRO A 428 -3.02 18.65 -5.10
CA PRO A 428 -2.32 19.32 -4.01
C PRO A 428 -2.09 18.41 -2.79
N ALA A 429 -3.11 17.65 -2.39
CA ALA A 429 -3.03 16.74 -1.26
C ALA A 429 -2.14 15.52 -1.55
N LEU A 430 -2.19 14.99 -2.77
CA LEU A 430 -1.32 13.91 -3.26
C LEU A 430 0.15 14.33 -3.18
N LYS A 431 0.48 15.51 -3.73
CA LYS A 431 1.86 16.03 -3.73
C LYS A 431 2.39 16.35 -2.33
N ARG A 432 1.48 16.70 -1.40
CA ARG A 432 1.85 17.04 -0.02
C ARG A 432 2.05 15.81 0.87
N ALA A 433 1.33 14.74 0.60
CA ALA A 433 1.40 13.50 1.37
C ALA A 433 2.83 12.92 1.37
N ASP A 434 3.14 12.08 2.37
CA ASP A 434 4.44 11.40 2.38
C ASP A 434 4.53 10.37 1.23
N VAL A 435 3.38 9.82 0.83
CA VAL A 435 3.18 9.06 -0.41
C VAL A 435 1.83 9.40 -1.02
N GLY A 436 1.81 10.14 -2.13
CA GLY A 436 0.67 10.27 -3.00
C GLY A 436 0.48 9.01 -3.86
N VAL A 437 -0.77 8.54 -3.96
CA VAL A 437 -1.18 7.37 -4.73
C VAL A 437 -2.29 7.76 -5.71
N ALA A 438 -2.01 7.69 -7.00
CA ALA A 438 -2.97 8.01 -8.05
C ALA A 438 -3.58 6.75 -8.70
N MET A 439 -4.80 6.88 -9.20
CA MET A 439 -5.47 5.86 -10.02
C MET A 439 -4.88 5.86 -11.44
N GLY A 440 -4.60 4.67 -11.99
CA GLY A 440 -3.94 4.50 -13.28
C GLY A 440 -4.90 4.54 -14.47
N ILE A 441 -6.11 4.00 -14.30
CA ILE A 441 -7.12 3.89 -15.36
C ILE A 441 -8.02 5.14 -15.34
N LYS A 442 -8.73 5.38 -14.23
CA LYS A 442 -9.68 6.49 -14.08
C LYS A 442 -9.01 7.81 -13.69
N GLY A 443 -7.77 7.78 -13.18
CA GLY A 443 -7.07 8.97 -12.71
C GLY A 443 -6.64 9.90 -13.83
N THR A 444 -6.72 11.20 -13.55
CA THR A 444 -6.24 12.27 -14.41
C THR A 444 -4.71 12.30 -14.47
N GLU A 445 -4.15 12.77 -15.59
CA GLU A 445 -2.69 12.90 -15.73
C GLU A 445 -2.08 13.83 -14.67
N VAL A 446 -2.81 14.88 -14.26
CA VAL A 446 -2.37 15.78 -13.19
C VAL A 446 -2.24 15.03 -11.84
N ALA A 447 -3.20 14.15 -11.51
CA ALA A 447 -3.13 13.33 -10.31
C ALA A 447 -1.96 12.34 -10.38
N LYS A 448 -1.78 11.66 -11.52
CA LYS A 448 -0.65 10.73 -11.75
C LYS A 448 0.70 11.44 -11.64
N GLU A 449 0.81 12.66 -12.15
CA GLU A 449 2.03 13.47 -12.07
C GLU A 449 2.34 13.95 -10.66
N ALA A 450 1.31 14.25 -9.87
CA ALA A 450 1.45 14.69 -8.48
C ALA A 450 1.80 13.55 -7.51
N ALA A 451 1.55 12.29 -7.87
CA ALA A 451 1.72 11.13 -6.99
C ALA A 451 3.08 10.43 -7.16
N GLU A 452 3.60 9.88 -6.06
CA GLU A 452 4.78 9.01 -6.01
C GLU A 452 4.50 7.60 -6.52
N MET A 453 3.24 7.15 -6.43
CA MET A 453 2.78 5.83 -6.83
C MET A 453 1.53 5.92 -7.71
N VAL A 454 1.42 5.05 -8.70
CA VAL A 454 0.22 4.91 -9.55
C VAL A 454 -0.27 3.45 -9.50
N LEU A 455 -1.56 3.26 -9.28
CA LEU A 455 -2.21 1.94 -9.27
C LEU A 455 -2.66 1.60 -10.68
N ALA A 456 -1.97 0.66 -11.33
CA ALA A 456 -2.27 0.28 -12.72
C ALA A 456 -3.67 -0.37 -12.88
N ASP A 457 -4.26 -0.84 -11.80
CA ASP A 457 -5.53 -1.58 -11.76
C ASP A 457 -6.65 -0.86 -11.00
N ASP A 458 -6.43 0.38 -10.55
CA ASP A 458 -7.40 1.16 -9.78
C ASP A 458 -7.93 0.43 -8.53
N ASN A 459 -7.09 -0.43 -7.93
CA ASN A 459 -7.48 -1.27 -6.80
C ASN A 459 -6.79 -0.86 -5.50
N PHE A 460 -7.58 -0.48 -4.49
CA PHE A 460 -7.08 -0.16 -3.15
C PHE A 460 -6.23 -1.29 -2.52
N ALA A 461 -6.50 -2.55 -2.84
CA ALA A 461 -5.71 -3.69 -2.36
C ALA A 461 -4.23 -3.62 -2.80
N SER A 462 -3.94 -3.00 -3.95
CA SER A 462 -2.57 -2.83 -4.47
C SER A 462 -1.72 -1.90 -3.59
N ILE A 463 -2.36 -0.99 -2.84
CA ILE A 463 -1.67 -0.17 -1.83
C ILE A 463 -1.16 -1.05 -0.69
N ILE A 464 -1.95 -2.04 -0.27
CA ILE A 464 -1.57 -2.95 0.83
C ILE A 464 -0.39 -3.82 0.42
N ASN A 465 -0.42 -4.33 -0.80
CA ASN A 465 0.71 -5.06 -1.39
C ASN A 465 1.98 -4.19 -1.41
N ALA A 466 1.85 -2.91 -1.74
CA ALA A 466 2.98 -1.99 -1.75
C ALA A 466 3.49 -1.65 -0.33
N VAL A 467 2.60 -1.56 0.67
CA VAL A 467 3.02 -1.43 2.08
C VAL A 467 3.77 -2.68 2.55
N GLU A 468 3.28 -3.89 2.23
CA GLU A 468 3.96 -5.16 2.55
C GLU A 468 5.37 -5.21 1.95
N GLU A 469 5.51 -4.88 0.66
CA GLU A 469 6.81 -4.85 -0.03
C GLU A 469 7.71 -3.73 0.52
N GLY A 470 7.16 -2.55 0.86
CA GLY A 470 7.91 -1.46 1.48
C GLY A 470 8.49 -1.86 2.85
N ARG A 471 7.70 -2.53 3.69
CA ARG A 471 8.17 -3.12 4.97
C ARG A 471 9.25 -4.18 4.73
N THR A 472 9.08 -5.02 3.72
CA THR A 472 10.05 -6.06 3.35
C THR A 472 11.38 -5.48 2.89
N VAL A 473 11.35 -4.45 2.04
CA VAL A 473 12.55 -3.73 1.58
C VAL A 473 13.31 -3.13 2.76
N TYR A 474 12.60 -2.50 3.70
CA TYR A 474 13.23 -1.95 4.90
C TYR A 474 13.90 -3.04 5.76
N ASP A 475 13.21 -4.16 6.00
CA ASP A 475 13.78 -5.30 6.75
C ASP A 475 15.02 -5.86 6.03
N ASN A 476 15.00 -5.97 4.70
CA ASN A 476 16.15 -6.44 3.92
C ASN A 476 17.33 -5.46 4.00
N ILE A 477 17.09 -4.15 3.93
CA ILE A 477 18.14 -3.14 4.15
C ILE A 477 18.75 -3.27 5.55
N LYS A 478 17.91 -3.47 6.58
CA LYS A 478 18.38 -3.67 7.97
C LYS A 478 19.22 -4.95 8.10
N LYS A 479 18.83 -6.04 7.42
CA LYS A 479 19.61 -7.29 7.37
C LYS A 479 20.96 -7.08 6.68
N SER A 480 21.00 -6.35 5.57
CA SER A 480 22.25 -6.00 4.89
C SER A 480 23.18 -5.16 5.77
N ILE A 481 22.66 -4.18 6.52
CA ILE A 481 23.45 -3.41 7.48
C ILE A 481 23.95 -4.29 8.62
N LEU A 482 23.10 -5.16 9.17
CA LEU A 482 23.46 -6.14 10.21
C LEU A 482 24.51 -7.14 9.72
N PHE A 483 24.63 -7.35 8.42
CA PHE A 483 25.65 -8.19 7.81
C PHE A 483 26.96 -7.43 7.59
N ILE A 484 26.92 -6.30 6.89
CA ILE A 484 28.10 -5.53 6.46
C ILE A 484 28.85 -4.91 7.66
N LEU A 485 28.13 -4.35 8.63
CA LEU A 485 28.80 -3.62 9.71
C LEU A 485 29.70 -4.49 10.58
N PRO A 486 29.24 -5.66 11.07
CA PRO A 486 30.13 -6.52 11.85
C PRO A 486 31.29 -7.11 11.05
N THR A 487 31.13 -7.38 9.75
CA THR A 487 32.19 -7.96 8.90
C THR A 487 33.28 -6.92 8.63
N ASN A 488 32.90 -5.71 8.22
CA ASN A 488 33.82 -4.56 8.12
C ASN A 488 34.47 -4.22 9.47
N GLY A 489 33.70 -4.32 10.56
CA GLY A 489 34.22 -4.17 11.92
C GLY A 489 35.26 -5.24 12.27
N ALA A 490 35.07 -6.49 11.83
CA ALA A 490 36.03 -7.58 12.06
C ALA A 490 37.34 -7.34 11.31
N GLU A 491 37.27 -6.91 10.05
CA GLU A 491 38.44 -6.50 9.27
C GLU A 491 39.19 -5.36 9.97
N ALA A 492 38.49 -4.28 10.29
CA ALA A 492 39.05 -3.10 10.93
C ALA A 492 39.71 -3.43 12.27
N PHE A 493 38.99 -4.12 13.16
CA PHE A 493 39.51 -4.49 14.48
C PHE A 493 40.64 -5.52 14.41
N THR A 494 40.72 -6.36 13.37
CA THR A 494 41.87 -7.25 13.17
C THR A 494 43.14 -6.44 12.88
N LEU A 495 43.04 -5.37 12.10
CA LEU A 495 44.15 -4.44 11.86
C LEU A 495 44.52 -3.69 13.13
N VAL A 496 43.53 -3.18 13.86
CA VAL A 496 43.76 -2.50 15.15
C VAL A 496 44.47 -3.44 16.14
N ALA A 497 44.01 -4.68 16.28
CA ALA A 497 44.60 -5.67 17.18
C ALA A 497 46.06 -5.96 16.83
N ALA A 498 46.39 -6.11 15.53
CA ALA A 498 47.74 -6.31 15.08
C ALA A 498 48.67 -5.14 15.45
N ILE A 499 48.24 -3.90 15.20
CA ILE A 499 49.03 -2.69 15.49
C ILE A 499 49.21 -2.52 17.01
N VAL A 500 48.14 -2.67 17.79
CA VAL A 500 48.20 -2.49 19.25
C VAL A 500 49.16 -3.49 19.89
N LEU A 501 49.15 -4.74 19.41
CA LEU A 501 49.96 -5.83 19.93
C LEU A 501 51.35 -5.93 19.27
N GLY A 502 51.68 -5.08 18.30
CA GLY A 502 53.00 -5.05 17.65
C GLY A 502 53.24 -6.21 16.68
N TYR A 503 52.19 -6.80 16.11
CA TYR A 503 52.28 -7.86 15.09
C TYR A 503 52.17 -7.32 13.67
N GLN A 504 52.67 -8.10 12.71
CA GLN A 504 52.48 -7.84 11.29
C GLN A 504 50.99 -7.88 10.91
N LEU A 505 50.60 -7.09 9.91
CA LEU A 505 49.22 -7.03 9.43
C LEU A 505 48.74 -8.41 8.94
N PRO A 506 47.68 -8.97 9.55
CA PRO A 506 47.10 -10.27 9.19
C PRO A 506 46.40 -10.27 7.84
N ILE A 507 45.96 -9.09 7.39
CA ILE A 507 45.30 -8.86 6.11
C ILE A 507 45.84 -7.57 5.52
N THR A 508 46.19 -7.57 4.23
CA THR A 508 46.69 -6.39 3.53
C THR A 508 45.56 -5.54 2.95
N PRO A 509 45.78 -4.23 2.67
CA PRO A 509 44.75 -3.38 2.06
C PRO A 509 44.17 -3.92 0.75
N VAL A 510 45.00 -4.54 -0.09
CA VAL A 510 44.56 -5.13 -1.37
C VAL A 510 43.69 -6.37 -1.15
N GLN A 511 43.99 -7.18 -0.13
CA GLN A 511 43.17 -8.33 0.25
C GLN A 511 41.82 -7.90 0.83
N ILE A 512 41.78 -6.82 1.62
CA ILE A 512 40.54 -6.20 2.11
C ILE A 512 39.66 -5.74 0.94
N LEU A 513 40.24 -5.06 -0.06
CA LEU A 513 39.51 -4.63 -1.26
C LEU A 513 38.87 -5.82 -1.98
N TRP A 514 39.59 -6.94 -2.08
CA TRP A 514 39.06 -8.17 -2.67
C TRP A 514 37.86 -8.72 -1.88
N VAL A 515 37.99 -8.84 -0.56
CA VAL A 515 36.90 -9.35 0.30
C VAL A 515 35.69 -8.43 0.22
N ASN A 516 35.86 -7.12 0.42
CA ASN A 516 34.76 -6.16 0.36
C ASN A 516 34.04 -6.18 -1.00
N MET A 517 34.79 -6.26 -2.10
CA MET A 517 34.19 -6.35 -3.44
C MET A 517 33.40 -7.66 -3.62
N ILE A 518 34.01 -8.81 -3.32
CA ILE A 518 33.36 -10.10 -3.59
C ILE A 518 32.16 -10.34 -2.69
N THR A 519 32.26 -9.93 -1.43
CA THR A 519 31.20 -10.03 -0.43
C THR A 519 30.04 -9.11 -0.76
N ALA A 520 30.31 -7.90 -1.25
CA ALA A 520 29.26 -6.96 -1.68
C ALA A 520 28.45 -7.52 -2.87
N VAL A 521 29.11 -8.05 -3.91
CA VAL A 521 28.44 -8.53 -5.13
C VAL A 521 27.82 -9.92 -4.99
N THR A 522 28.20 -10.70 -3.96
CA THR A 522 27.65 -12.04 -3.72
C THR A 522 26.77 -12.09 -2.46
N LEU A 523 27.38 -12.16 -1.28
CA LEU A 523 26.72 -12.44 0.00
C LEU A 523 25.75 -11.32 0.39
N ALA A 524 26.22 -10.08 0.41
CA ALA A 524 25.42 -8.95 0.86
C ALA A 524 24.25 -8.65 -0.10
N LEU A 525 24.47 -8.80 -1.41
CA LEU A 525 23.43 -8.68 -2.44
C LEU A 525 22.35 -9.76 -2.30
N SER A 526 22.69 -10.97 -1.85
CA SER A 526 21.72 -12.05 -1.68
C SER A 526 20.60 -11.70 -0.68
N LEU A 527 20.92 -10.88 0.34
CA LEU A 527 19.96 -10.40 1.35
C LEU A 527 18.91 -9.46 0.78
N ALA A 528 19.21 -8.73 -0.30
CA ALA A 528 18.25 -7.87 -0.98
C ALA A 528 17.05 -8.66 -1.53
N PHE A 529 17.24 -9.96 -1.75
CA PHE A 529 16.22 -10.83 -2.31
C PHE A 529 15.50 -11.72 -1.29
N GLU A 530 15.80 -11.59 0.01
CA GLU A 530 15.09 -12.38 1.02
C GLU A 530 13.57 -12.10 0.95
N PRO A 531 12.74 -13.13 1.16
CA PRO A 531 11.29 -12.98 1.18
C PRO A 531 10.81 -12.25 2.44
N ALA A 532 9.59 -11.73 2.37
CA ALA A 532 8.91 -11.13 3.51
C ALA A 532 8.82 -12.09 4.71
N GLU A 533 8.96 -11.55 5.93
CA GLU A 533 8.74 -12.33 7.15
C GLU A 533 7.24 -12.57 7.36
N ARG A 534 6.87 -13.73 7.93
CA ARG A 534 5.45 -14.15 8.06
C ARG A 534 4.57 -13.19 8.86
N ASP A 535 5.16 -12.39 9.73
CA ASP A 535 4.50 -11.43 10.60
C ASP A 535 4.64 -9.98 10.13
N ILE A 536 5.11 -9.74 8.90
CA ILE A 536 5.37 -8.37 8.38
C ILE A 536 4.12 -7.48 8.41
N MET A 537 2.94 -8.03 8.12
CA MET A 537 1.64 -7.35 8.19
C MET A 537 0.92 -7.52 9.54
N ARG A 538 1.55 -8.17 10.52
CA ARG A 538 1.02 -8.32 11.89
C ARG A 538 1.69 -7.37 12.90
N ARG A 539 2.75 -6.69 12.47
CA ARG A 539 3.46 -5.67 13.25
C ARG A 539 2.83 -4.29 13.01
N PRO A 540 2.78 -3.41 14.03
CA PRO A 540 2.38 -2.03 13.83
C PRO A 540 3.38 -1.29 12.92
N PRO A 541 2.98 -0.14 12.33
CA PRO A 541 3.89 0.72 11.60
C PRO A 541 5.09 1.13 12.47
N ARG A 542 6.28 1.17 11.86
CA ARG A 542 7.51 1.61 12.53
C ARG A 542 7.45 3.10 12.86
N ASP A 543 8.05 3.49 13.99
CA ASP A 543 8.32 4.90 14.28
C ASP A 543 9.34 5.47 13.26
N PRO A 544 8.98 6.49 12.45
CA PRO A 544 9.88 7.11 11.48
C PRO A 544 11.18 7.62 12.10
N ASN A 545 11.15 8.02 13.37
CA ASN A 545 12.29 8.54 14.13
C ASN A 545 13.16 7.43 14.74
N GLU A 546 12.77 6.15 14.63
CA GLU A 546 13.62 5.04 15.04
C GLU A 546 14.93 5.08 14.23
N ALA A 547 16.05 5.13 14.95
CA ALA A 547 17.37 5.14 14.33
C ALA A 547 17.67 3.78 13.69
N ILE A 548 18.17 3.80 12.45
CA ILE A 548 18.59 2.60 11.73
C ILE A 548 19.62 1.79 12.50
N LEU A 549 20.55 2.47 13.19
CA LEU A 549 21.47 1.90 14.17
C LEU A 549 20.83 1.89 15.57
N SER A 550 19.92 0.97 15.80
CA SER A 550 19.42 0.70 17.15
C SER A 550 20.55 0.26 18.10
N GLY A 551 20.40 0.46 19.41
CA GLY A 551 21.38 -0.03 20.39
C GLY A 551 21.65 -1.54 20.28
N PHE A 552 20.62 -2.32 19.90
CA PHE A 552 20.75 -3.73 19.56
C PHE A 552 21.71 -3.98 18.39
N LEU A 553 21.61 -3.19 17.32
CA LEU A 553 22.44 -3.33 16.14
C LEU A 553 23.89 -2.96 16.45
N ILE A 554 24.12 -1.89 17.23
CA ILE A 554 25.46 -1.51 17.71
C ILE A 554 26.08 -2.63 18.56
N TRP A 555 25.33 -3.18 19.51
CA TRP A 555 25.77 -4.32 20.31
C TRP A 555 26.13 -5.52 19.43
N ARG A 556 25.25 -5.89 18.49
CA ARG A 556 25.46 -7.00 17.55
C ARG A 556 26.71 -6.80 16.72
N THR A 557 26.94 -5.58 16.22
CA THR A 557 28.15 -5.20 15.49
C THR A 557 29.39 -5.44 16.31
N LEU A 558 29.49 -4.86 17.51
CA LEU A 558 30.67 -5.03 18.36
C LEU A 558 30.91 -6.49 18.74
N TYR A 559 29.86 -7.19 19.16
CA TYR A 559 29.93 -8.59 19.60
C TYR A 559 30.43 -9.53 18.49
N VAL A 560 29.83 -9.45 17.29
CA VAL A 560 30.18 -10.33 16.17
C VAL A 560 31.55 -9.96 15.60
N SER A 561 31.88 -8.66 15.51
CA SER A 561 33.22 -8.24 15.07
C SER A 561 34.30 -8.79 15.98
N LEU A 562 34.15 -8.67 17.30
CA LEU A 562 35.13 -9.19 18.27
C LEU A 562 35.25 -10.73 18.20
N LEU A 563 34.14 -11.43 18.00
CA LEU A 563 34.13 -12.87 17.82
C LEU A 563 34.91 -13.28 16.56
N MET A 564 34.67 -12.63 15.43
CA MET A 564 35.40 -12.89 14.19
C MET A 564 36.88 -12.55 14.31
N VAL A 565 37.22 -11.41 14.95
CA VAL A 565 38.63 -11.03 15.25
C VAL A 565 39.33 -12.11 16.04
N SER A 566 38.67 -12.68 17.06
CA SER A 566 39.28 -13.74 17.88
C SER A 566 39.65 -14.98 17.06
N GLY A 567 38.84 -15.34 16.06
CA GLY A 567 39.12 -16.46 15.17
C GLY A 567 40.18 -16.13 14.11
N ILE A 568 40.04 -14.99 13.43
CA ILE A 568 40.96 -14.54 12.36
C ILE A 568 42.35 -14.31 12.93
N PHE A 569 42.45 -13.46 13.95
CA PHE A 569 43.70 -13.09 14.58
C PHE A 569 44.29 -14.25 15.38
N GLY A 570 43.44 -15.05 16.05
CA GLY A 570 43.88 -16.23 16.78
C GLY A 570 44.53 -17.29 15.88
N LEU A 571 43.91 -17.61 14.73
CA LEU A 571 44.50 -18.54 13.76
C LEU A 571 45.78 -17.98 13.12
N PHE A 572 45.80 -16.69 12.82
CA PHE A 572 47.00 -16.01 12.33
C PHE A 572 48.17 -16.15 13.32
N LEU A 573 47.95 -15.84 14.60
CA LEU A 573 48.98 -15.98 15.63
C LEU A 573 49.40 -17.45 15.83
N TRP A 574 48.45 -18.37 15.83
CA TRP A 574 48.73 -19.80 15.98
C TRP A 574 49.65 -20.32 14.87
N LEU A 575 49.34 -20.01 13.60
CA LEU A 575 50.19 -20.40 12.47
C LEU A 575 51.58 -19.75 12.52
N ARG A 576 51.64 -18.46 12.83
CA ARG A 576 52.92 -17.75 12.98
C ARG A 576 53.76 -18.33 14.11
N SER A 577 53.15 -18.74 15.22
CA SER A 577 53.85 -19.38 16.34
C SER A 577 54.37 -20.78 16.00
N ASN A 578 53.70 -21.49 15.08
CA ASN A 578 54.13 -22.79 14.57
C ASN A 578 55.13 -22.70 13.40
N GLY A 579 55.62 -21.50 13.08
CA GLY A 579 56.66 -21.29 12.07
C GLY A 579 56.16 -21.19 10.62
N SER A 580 54.85 -21.06 10.40
CA SER A 580 54.31 -20.81 9.05
C SER A 580 54.76 -19.45 8.52
N ASP A 581 54.98 -19.38 7.21
CA ASP A 581 55.25 -18.16 6.45
C ASP A 581 54.09 -17.16 6.54
N ILE A 582 54.40 -15.89 6.28
CA ILE A 582 53.44 -14.80 6.46
C ILE A 582 52.34 -14.87 5.41
N GLU A 583 52.67 -15.32 4.21
CA GLU A 583 51.76 -15.49 3.08
C GLU A 583 50.72 -16.58 3.39
N THR A 584 51.13 -17.74 3.92
CA THR A 584 50.19 -18.77 4.39
C THR A 584 49.30 -18.28 5.53
N ALA A 585 49.88 -17.60 6.54
CA ALA A 585 49.09 -17.07 7.65
C ALA A 585 48.06 -16.02 7.19
N ARG A 586 48.41 -15.13 6.24
CA ARG A 586 47.49 -14.17 5.62
C ARG A 586 46.42 -14.85 4.78
N THR A 587 46.80 -15.88 4.00
CA THR A 587 45.86 -16.66 3.20
C THR A 587 44.80 -17.32 4.10
N VAL A 588 45.22 -17.87 5.24
CA VAL A 588 44.29 -18.43 6.25
C VAL A 588 43.43 -17.35 6.88
N ALA A 589 43.98 -16.19 7.23
CA ALA A 589 43.21 -15.09 7.81
C ALA A 589 42.09 -14.62 6.87
N VAL A 590 42.39 -14.41 5.59
CA VAL A 590 41.40 -13.99 4.57
C VAL A 590 40.35 -15.06 4.33
N ASN A 591 40.76 -16.33 4.18
CA ASN A 591 39.80 -17.43 3.99
C ASN A 591 38.90 -17.65 5.21
N THR A 592 39.44 -17.50 6.42
CA THR A 592 38.67 -17.59 7.67
C THR A 592 37.65 -16.45 7.76
N LEU A 593 38.04 -15.23 7.39
CA LEU A 593 37.12 -14.09 7.34
C LEU A 593 35.93 -14.38 6.40
N VAL A 594 36.19 -14.79 5.15
CA VAL A 594 35.11 -15.11 4.18
C VAL A 594 34.23 -16.27 4.67
N LEU A 595 34.80 -17.30 5.31
CA LEU A 595 34.01 -18.37 5.90
C LEU A 595 33.14 -17.87 7.07
N PHE A 596 33.67 -17.00 7.92
CA PHE A 596 32.88 -16.34 8.97
C PHE A 596 31.70 -15.56 8.37
N GLU A 597 31.92 -14.83 7.28
CA GLU A 597 30.85 -14.11 6.56
C GLU A 597 29.77 -15.07 6.06
N VAL A 598 30.15 -16.21 5.47
CA VAL A 598 29.19 -17.24 5.01
C VAL A 598 28.33 -17.76 6.16
N PHE A 599 28.93 -18.14 7.29
CA PHE A 599 28.19 -18.63 8.45
C PHE A 599 27.35 -17.54 9.13
N TYR A 600 27.84 -16.30 9.13
CA TYR A 600 27.11 -15.17 9.66
C TYR A 600 25.95 -14.74 8.76
N LEU A 601 26.08 -14.84 7.44
CA LEU A 601 24.99 -14.61 6.47
C LEU A 601 23.77 -15.49 6.79
N LEU A 602 23.99 -16.76 7.10
CA LEU A 602 22.91 -17.67 7.49
C LEU A 602 22.16 -17.17 8.73
N ASN A 603 22.86 -16.53 9.66
CA ASN A 603 22.24 -15.91 10.83
C ASN A 603 21.47 -14.65 10.47
N THR A 604 22.03 -13.76 9.64
CA THR A 604 21.44 -12.44 9.37
C THR A 604 20.17 -12.49 8.54
N ARG A 605 19.88 -13.62 7.86
CA ARG A 605 18.58 -13.89 7.21
C ARG A 605 17.39 -13.66 8.14
N TYR A 606 17.56 -13.93 9.43
CA TYR A 606 16.55 -13.72 10.46
C TYR A 606 17.11 -12.90 11.62
N VAL A 607 16.62 -11.66 11.77
CA VAL A 607 17.14 -10.72 12.78
C VAL A 607 16.92 -11.24 14.21
N ARG A 608 15.74 -11.80 14.50
CA ARG A 608 15.37 -12.33 15.82
C ARG A 608 15.05 -13.82 15.84
N GLN A 609 14.57 -14.37 14.72
CA GLN A 609 14.17 -15.77 14.63
C GLN A 609 15.38 -16.69 14.45
N SER A 610 15.19 -17.95 14.77
CA SER A 610 16.23 -18.97 14.65
C SER A 610 16.52 -19.27 13.18
N ALA A 611 17.79 -19.18 12.78
CA ALA A 611 18.24 -19.69 11.49
C ALA A 611 18.46 -21.21 11.52
N PHE A 612 18.53 -21.81 12.72
CA PHE A 612 18.68 -23.26 12.92
C PHE A 612 17.37 -24.03 12.63
N SER A 613 16.94 -23.99 11.37
CA SER A 613 15.83 -24.77 10.83
C SER A 613 16.12 -25.14 9.37
N HIS A 614 15.45 -26.17 8.84
CA HIS A 614 15.62 -26.55 7.43
C HIS A 614 15.32 -25.38 6.48
N SER A 615 14.25 -24.64 6.73
CA SER A 615 13.94 -23.39 6.02
C SER A 615 14.97 -22.29 6.26
N GLY A 616 15.54 -22.24 7.48
CA GLY A 616 16.52 -21.24 7.87
C GLY A 616 17.89 -21.41 7.20
N ILE A 617 18.27 -22.63 6.83
CA ILE A 617 19.54 -22.93 6.15
C ILE A 617 19.32 -23.04 4.63
N PHE A 618 18.30 -23.80 4.18
CA PHE A 618 18.10 -24.13 2.77
C PHE A 618 16.93 -23.39 2.09
N GLY A 619 16.22 -22.51 2.81
CA GLY A 619 15.01 -21.87 2.30
C GLY A 619 15.23 -20.77 1.26
N SER A 620 16.46 -20.29 1.03
CA SER A 620 16.75 -19.23 0.07
C SER A 620 17.74 -19.69 -0.99
N ARG A 621 17.22 -19.97 -2.20
CA ARG A 621 18.05 -20.39 -3.34
C ARG A 621 19.12 -19.37 -3.70
N LYS A 622 18.82 -18.08 -3.52
CA LYS A 622 19.74 -16.97 -3.85
C LYS A 622 20.89 -16.88 -2.87
N VAL A 623 20.64 -17.08 -1.57
CA VAL A 623 21.70 -17.18 -0.56
C VAL A 623 22.59 -18.39 -0.83
N LEU A 624 22.02 -19.56 -1.13
CA LEU A 624 22.82 -20.75 -1.44
C LEU A 624 23.69 -20.56 -2.70
N LEU A 625 23.14 -19.94 -3.74
CA LEU A 625 23.89 -19.58 -4.94
C LEU A 625 25.02 -18.59 -4.62
N ALA A 626 24.77 -17.58 -3.81
CA ALA A 626 25.80 -16.63 -3.38
C ALA A 626 26.92 -17.29 -2.59
N ILE A 627 26.59 -18.23 -1.69
CA ILE A 627 27.58 -19.03 -0.95
C ILE A 627 28.40 -19.89 -1.91
N ALA A 628 27.78 -20.57 -2.87
CA ALA A 628 28.49 -21.37 -3.86
C ALA A 628 29.44 -20.51 -4.71
N LEU A 629 28.99 -19.32 -5.13
CA LEU A 629 29.80 -18.37 -5.89
C LEU A 629 30.99 -17.84 -5.08
N VAL A 630 30.78 -17.42 -3.82
CA VAL A 630 31.88 -16.90 -2.99
C VAL A 630 32.93 -17.99 -2.71
N ILE A 631 32.50 -19.23 -2.46
CA ILE A 631 33.43 -20.36 -2.30
C ILE A 631 34.23 -20.59 -3.58
N GLY A 632 33.58 -20.57 -4.74
CA GLY A 632 34.26 -20.67 -6.04
C GLY A 632 35.31 -19.58 -6.26
N PHE A 633 34.95 -18.32 -6.00
CA PHE A 633 35.88 -17.20 -6.08
C PHE A 633 37.03 -17.32 -5.09
N GLN A 634 36.77 -17.85 -3.91
CA GLN A 634 37.78 -18.01 -2.88
C GLN A 634 38.77 -19.15 -3.19
N LEU A 635 38.30 -20.22 -3.87
CA LEU A 635 39.19 -21.23 -4.44
C LEU A 635 40.06 -20.63 -5.55
N PHE A 636 39.52 -19.74 -6.40
CA PHE A 636 40.31 -19.04 -7.41
C PHE A 636 41.36 -18.11 -6.79
N TYR A 637 40.97 -17.35 -5.77
CA TYR A 637 41.87 -16.48 -5.00
C TYR A 637 43.03 -17.27 -4.34
N THR A 638 42.76 -18.49 -3.88
CA THR A 638 43.74 -19.31 -3.16
C THR A 638 44.68 -20.09 -4.10
N TYR A 639 44.17 -20.62 -5.22
CA TYR A 639 44.89 -21.61 -6.04
C TYR A 639 45.35 -21.12 -7.42
N LEU A 640 44.88 -19.97 -7.93
CA LEU A 640 45.33 -19.48 -9.24
C LEU A 640 46.69 -18.76 -9.14
N PRO A 641 47.69 -19.09 -9.98
CA PRO A 641 49.03 -18.50 -9.88
C PRO A 641 49.06 -16.96 -10.01
N TRP A 642 48.21 -16.39 -10.87
CA TRP A 642 48.13 -14.93 -11.05
C TRP A 642 47.44 -14.24 -9.87
N MET A 643 46.50 -14.91 -9.18
CA MET A 643 45.93 -14.39 -7.93
C MET A 643 46.96 -14.41 -6.80
N GLN A 644 47.74 -15.50 -6.69
CA GLN A 644 48.84 -15.61 -5.73
C GLN A 644 49.87 -14.50 -5.90
N LEU A 645 50.21 -14.16 -7.15
CA LEU A 645 51.11 -13.05 -7.46
C LEU A 645 50.54 -11.69 -7.03
N LEU A 646 49.25 -11.44 -7.29
CA LEU A 646 48.62 -10.14 -7.02
C LEU A 646 48.34 -9.93 -5.52
N PHE A 647 47.95 -10.98 -4.80
CA PHE A 647 47.46 -10.89 -3.43
C PHE A 647 48.43 -11.45 -2.38
N GLY A 648 49.55 -12.05 -2.80
CA GLY A 648 50.52 -12.67 -1.90
C GLY A 648 49.93 -13.88 -1.15
N THR A 649 49.19 -14.74 -1.87
CA THR A 649 48.55 -15.94 -1.30
C THR A 649 49.32 -17.21 -1.61
N THR A 650 49.06 -18.27 -0.85
CA THR A 650 49.68 -19.59 -1.02
C THR A 650 48.64 -20.71 -1.08
N ASN A 651 49.07 -21.89 -1.52
CA ASN A 651 48.21 -23.07 -1.53
C ASN A 651 47.94 -23.56 -0.11
N LEU A 652 46.69 -23.88 0.20
CA LEU A 652 46.28 -24.47 1.48
C LEU A 652 45.99 -25.96 1.32
N ASP A 653 46.33 -26.74 2.35
CA ASP A 653 46.00 -28.16 2.43
C ASP A 653 44.59 -28.39 3.02
N ALA A 654 44.09 -29.61 2.88
CA ALA A 654 42.73 -29.96 3.34
C ALA A 654 42.58 -29.86 4.87
N ALA A 655 43.66 -30.10 5.63
CA ALA A 655 43.63 -30.01 7.09
C ALA A 655 43.44 -28.55 7.53
N THR A 656 44.15 -27.60 6.92
CA THR A 656 43.97 -26.17 7.20
C THR A 656 42.55 -25.70 6.85
N TRP A 657 41.98 -26.14 5.73
CA TRP A 657 40.57 -25.89 5.41
C TRP A 657 39.61 -26.42 6.49
N GLY A 658 39.85 -27.62 7.01
CA GLY A 658 39.06 -28.20 8.11
C GLY A 658 39.11 -27.36 9.38
N VAL A 659 40.29 -26.86 9.76
CA VAL A 659 40.46 -25.98 10.93
C VAL A 659 39.72 -24.65 10.73
N MET A 660 39.87 -24.02 9.56
CA MET A 660 39.17 -22.77 9.25
C MET A 660 37.65 -22.95 9.31
N LEU A 661 37.11 -24.05 8.77
CA LEU A 661 35.68 -24.36 8.82
C LEU A 661 35.18 -24.57 10.26
N LEU A 662 35.95 -25.28 11.08
CA LEU A 662 35.60 -25.54 12.47
C LEU A 662 35.59 -24.25 13.31
N VAL A 663 36.57 -23.37 13.10
CA VAL A 663 36.61 -22.06 13.76
C VAL A 663 35.48 -21.18 13.24
N SER A 664 35.26 -21.15 11.92
CA SER A 664 34.29 -20.24 11.31
C SER A 664 32.85 -20.59 11.66
N CYS A 665 32.51 -21.88 11.81
CA CYS A 665 31.15 -22.29 12.17
C CYS A 665 30.77 -21.89 13.60
N THR A 666 31.73 -21.55 14.47
CA THR A 666 31.44 -21.09 15.84
C THR A 666 30.59 -19.82 15.85
N VAL A 667 30.80 -18.89 14.90
CA VAL A 667 29.99 -17.67 14.78
C VAL A 667 28.52 -18.02 14.65
N PHE A 668 28.20 -19.11 13.95
CA PHE A 668 26.83 -19.50 13.71
C PHE A 668 26.14 -19.92 15.01
N PHE A 669 26.77 -20.82 15.76
CA PHE A 669 26.21 -21.34 17.01
C PHE A 669 26.14 -20.27 18.10
N VAL A 670 27.17 -19.44 18.20
CA VAL A 670 27.29 -18.38 19.22
C VAL A 670 26.26 -17.27 18.99
N VAL A 671 26.00 -16.90 17.74
CA VAL A 671 24.95 -15.93 17.38
C VAL A 671 23.54 -16.52 17.58
N GLU A 672 23.31 -17.79 17.23
CA GLU A 672 22.02 -18.45 17.50
C GLU A 672 21.74 -18.58 19.01
N ALA A 673 22.76 -18.86 19.82
CA ALA A 673 22.63 -18.89 21.28
C ALA A 673 22.21 -17.52 21.84
N GLU A 674 22.80 -16.43 21.34
CA GLU A 674 22.39 -15.07 21.71
C GLU A 674 20.94 -14.78 21.31
N LYS A 675 20.54 -15.12 20.08
CA LYS A 675 19.13 -14.96 19.64
C LYS A 675 18.17 -15.76 20.51
N TYR A 676 18.56 -16.95 20.95
CA TYR A 676 17.77 -17.76 21.86
C TYR A 676 17.58 -17.10 23.22
N LEU A 677 18.65 -16.55 23.80
CA LEU A 677 18.60 -15.81 25.07
C LEU A 677 17.71 -14.56 24.96
N LEU A 678 17.89 -13.75 23.91
CA LEU A 678 17.09 -12.55 23.69
C LEU A 678 15.59 -12.86 23.54
N ARG A 679 15.24 -13.97 22.85
CA ARG A 679 13.84 -14.41 22.72
C ARG A 679 13.23 -14.86 24.05
N ARG A 680 14.04 -15.37 24.97
CA ARG A 680 13.58 -15.76 26.32
C ARG A 680 13.40 -14.56 27.25
N VAL A 681 14.23 -13.52 27.11
CA VAL A 681 14.16 -12.31 27.94
C VAL A 681 13.06 -11.35 27.46
N ALA A 682 12.71 -11.38 26.17
CA ALA A 682 11.66 -10.54 25.59
C ALA A 682 10.23 -11.14 25.72
N ARG A 683 10.10 -12.37 26.21
CA ARG A 683 8.84 -12.99 26.63
C ARG A 683 8.67 -12.80 28.12
#